data_AF-A0A1P8FP90-F1
#
_entry.id   AF-A0A1P8FP90-F1
#
_cell.length_a   1.000
_cell.length_b   1.000
_cell.length_c   1.000
_cell.angle_alpha   90.00
_cell.angle_beta   90.00
_cell.angle_gamma   90.00
#
_symmetry.space_group_name_H-M   'P 1'
#
loop_
_entity.id
_entity.type
_entity.pdbx_description
1 polymer ?
#
loop_
_entity_poly.entity_id
_entity_poly.type
_entity_poly.pdbx_seq_one_letter_code
_entity_poly.pdbx_strand_id
1 'polypeptide(L)'
;MKKAFALALALAFPLEVLAAVEYVTVRKTTEYSQTSATDVVVNPQPLGPLYGGPYGFAVNVEGTNIAGIPMPTTSGPYNLAAIGSFFNNGKLVYNTGDAAWRLGVNGNDWGSPNKADLDSKFPNGTYTVVVNGQTVAVNLAGDKYPVRPRLILSGGVWANGKYVVDPARPLTLTTDPFAEYGQNVNGVMVIGVEGVGRLVQGRDVTPSPNVQTFTVPAGTFVAGQEYFAGASFQAVVDLKPNAGLPGSYNSARYESNTGITIKAETPIFPMVVTGGIGPTVSTINADIKYRPQDVGSSGSVYTFAVAPQTLVLPALLKSGDTLLPPLGYAKRADGGKADTNVACVLAQLNAAGKLQAVSVSGLQAFVSGVLGSQGQSVAVINGIATVNIAGATFYVGYGSSAQSMINNGVNRNVVAVPGSLECRPQPPQTGWWWNPAEGGRGYSVEVQGNHIFYAAFLYDDAGRSHWLIAAGNVSLDGSLFAGDLLRVTGGQTLGGTYRPNNPAQTVGAITLAFSDASHGTMVWPGGAVPIERMNIVPDGLIAPPRLNQPESGWWWNPNESGRGFFLEWQNGWADIAGYMYDDNGNPVWYLTSVPVPDVQRYVGNWWLFANGQSLTGAYKPPTRINDNVAPMTFTFTSATTATLTLPNGRTTNLVRQRY
;
A
#
# COMPACT_ATOMS: atom_id res chain seq x y z
N MET A 1 -68.14 25.95 16.50
CA MET A 1 -66.88 25.55 17.16
C MET A 1 -66.22 24.44 16.35
N LYS A 2 -65.19 24.76 15.56
CA LYS A 2 -64.29 23.78 14.94
C LYS A 2 -62.87 24.30 15.22
N LYS A 3 -62.12 23.57 16.06
CA LYS A 3 -60.74 23.89 16.43
C LYS A 3 -59.82 23.47 15.28
N ALA A 4 -59.06 24.43 14.76
CA ALA A 4 -57.94 24.17 13.86
C ALA A 4 -56.71 23.78 14.69
N PHE A 5 -56.12 22.63 14.37
CA PHE A 5 -54.81 22.21 14.86
C PHE A 5 -53.75 22.88 13.97
N ALA A 6 -52.88 23.70 14.56
CA ALA A 6 -51.70 24.23 13.90
C ALA A 6 -50.61 23.16 13.88
N LEU A 7 -50.13 22.84 12.69
CA LEU A 7 -49.01 21.95 12.41
C LEU A 7 -47.71 22.69 12.75
N ALA A 8 -46.99 22.27 13.79
CA ALA A 8 -45.65 22.76 14.08
C ALA A 8 -44.65 22.08 13.13
N LEU A 9 -44.11 22.84 12.19
CA LEU A 9 -43.04 22.45 11.29
C LEU A 9 -41.73 22.39 12.10
N ALA A 10 -41.28 21.19 12.49
CA ALA A 10 -39.95 21.00 13.06
C ALA A 10 -38.90 21.09 11.93
N LEU A 11 -38.35 22.29 11.74
CA LEU A 11 -37.13 22.52 10.98
C LEU A 11 -35.98 21.81 11.72
N ALA A 12 -35.49 20.70 11.16
CA ALA A 12 -34.22 20.12 11.56
C ALA A 12 -33.10 21.05 11.07
N PHE A 13 -32.61 21.93 11.95
CA PHE A 13 -31.37 22.65 11.72
C PHE A 13 -30.20 21.66 11.85
N PRO A 14 -29.18 21.71 10.96
CA PRO A 14 -27.93 21.02 11.24
C PRO A 14 -27.39 21.56 12.57
N LEU A 15 -26.94 20.65 13.45
CA LEU A 15 -26.24 21.03 14.67
C LEU A 15 -24.97 21.79 14.25
N GLU A 16 -24.96 23.12 14.31
CA GLU A 16 -23.74 23.90 14.09
C GLU A 16 -22.74 23.48 15.17
N VAL A 17 -21.64 22.86 14.75
CA VAL A 17 -20.53 22.56 15.64
C VAL A 17 -19.86 23.89 15.98
N LEU A 18 -20.16 24.42 17.16
CA LEU A 18 -19.60 25.68 17.66
C LEU A 18 -18.06 25.60 17.73
N ALA A 19 -17.38 26.71 17.46
CA ALA A 19 -15.94 26.82 17.59
C ALA A 19 -15.50 26.53 19.03
N ALA A 20 -14.53 25.64 19.21
CA ALA A 20 -14.03 25.22 20.51
C ALA A 20 -12.50 25.29 20.53
N VAL A 21 -11.95 26.06 21.48
CA VAL A 21 -10.51 26.08 21.74
C VAL A 21 -10.17 24.91 22.64
N GLU A 22 -9.33 24.00 22.15
CA GLU A 22 -8.96 22.78 22.85
C GLU A 22 -7.55 22.85 23.43
N TYR A 23 -6.65 23.60 22.78
CA TYR A 23 -5.27 23.76 23.24
C TYR A 23 -4.80 25.21 23.11
N VAL A 24 -4.09 25.68 24.13
CA VAL A 24 -3.26 26.90 24.06
C VAL A 24 -1.86 26.53 24.53
N THR A 25 -0.91 26.50 23.61
CA THR A 25 0.43 25.97 23.89
C THR A 25 1.50 27.01 23.63
N VAL A 26 2.40 27.19 24.60
CA VAL A 26 3.68 27.88 24.42
C VAL A 26 4.78 26.86 24.55
N ARG A 27 5.63 26.69 23.53
CA ARG A 27 6.67 25.65 23.55
C ARG A 27 8.00 26.10 22.98
N LYS A 28 9.05 25.47 23.49
CA LYS A 28 10.36 25.43 22.84
C LYS A 28 10.71 24.01 22.43
N THR A 29 11.27 23.85 21.25
CA THR A 29 11.52 22.53 20.65
C THR A 29 12.97 22.42 20.22
N THR A 30 13.56 21.23 20.35
CA THR A 30 14.79 20.84 19.66
C THR A 30 14.49 19.69 18.69
N GLU A 31 14.86 19.87 17.42
CA GLU A 31 14.66 18.88 16.37
C GLU A 31 15.97 18.10 16.12
N TYR A 32 15.85 16.78 16.04
CA TYR A 32 16.93 15.84 15.80
C TYR A 32 16.64 14.99 14.57
N SER A 33 17.71 14.57 13.89
CA SER A 33 17.67 13.59 12.81
C SER A 33 18.45 12.36 13.22
N GLN A 34 17.83 11.19 13.05
CA GLN A 34 18.49 9.91 13.25
C GLN A 34 18.73 9.24 11.89
N THR A 35 19.99 8.92 11.60
CA THR A 35 20.43 8.38 10.31
C THR A 35 21.12 7.01 10.42
N SER A 36 21.32 6.52 11.65
CA SER A 36 21.81 5.18 11.93
C SER A 36 21.25 4.64 13.25
N ALA A 37 21.67 3.44 13.65
CA ALA A 37 21.27 2.85 14.93
C ALA A 37 21.76 3.65 16.15
N THR A 38 22.81 4.46 15.98
CA THR A 38 23.44 5.22 17.08
C THR A 38 23.50 6.72 16.82
N ASP A 39 23.46 7.14 15.55
CA ASP A 39 23.66 8.54 15.19
C ASP A 39 22.32 9.29 15.23
N VAL A 40 22.11 9.99 16.35
CA VAL A 40 21.03 10.95 16.56
C VAL A 40 21.68 12.31 16.78
N VAL A 41 21.59 13.18 15.78
CA VAL A 41 22.23 14.51 15.76
C VAL A 41 21.17 15.59 15.64
N VAL A 42 21.50 16.81 16.07
CA VAL A 42 20.61 17.97 15.88
C VAL A 42 20.35 18.13 14.38
N ASN A 43 19.07 18.32 14.01
CA ASN A 43 18.66 18.36 12.61
C ASN A 43 19.36 19.53 11.88
N PRO A 44 20.16 19.27 10.84
CA PRO A 44 20.91 20.32 10.16
C PRO A 44 20.08 21.19 9.20
N GLN A 45 18.78 20.91 9.00
CA GLN A 45 17.93 21.59 8.01
C GLN A 45 16.51 21.87 8.51
N PRO A 46 15.86 22.93 7.99
CA PRO A 46 16.43 24.12 7.33
C PRO A 46 16.90 25.18 8.34
N LEU A 47 17.58 26.23 7.86
CA LEU A 47 18.05 27.36 8.66
C LEU A 47 17.31 28.63 8.23
N GLY A 48 16.20 28.98 8.91
CA GLY A 48 15.55 30.27 8.70
C GLY A 48 14.18 30.43 9.37
N PRO A 49 13.73 31.68 9.58
CA PRO A 49 12.49 32.01 10.30
C PRO A 49 11.21 31.64 9.53
N LEU A 50 11.32 31.15 8.29
CA LEU A 50 10.16 30.83 7.44
C LEU A 50 9.76 29.35 7.47
N TYR A 51 10.66 28.45 7.91
CA TYR A 51 10.45 27.00 7.77
C TYR A 51 11.16 26.10 8.81
N GLY A 52 11.32 26.56 10.05
CA GLY A 52 11.71 25.70 11.18
C GLY A 52 13.21 25.39 11.26
N GLY A 53 13.90 26.00 12.23
CA GLY A 53 15.28 25.66 12.56
C GLY A 53 15.37 24.47 13.53
N PRO A 54 16.58 23.95 13.81
CA PRO A 54 16.77 22.90 14.81
C PRO A 54 16.28 23.27 16.21
N TYR A 55 16.08 24.56 16.48
CA TYR A 55 15.54 25.07 17.72
C TYR A 55 14.32 25.94 17.43
N GLY A 56 13.15 25.57 17.96
CA GLY A 56 11.87 26.21 17.66
C GLY A 56 11.26 26.95 18.84
N PHE A 57 10.50 28.02 18.57
CA PHE A 57 9.57 28.62 19.54
C PHE A 57 8.20 28.78 18.89
N ALA A 58 7.17 28.27 19.55
CA ALA A 58 5.80 28.27 19.04
C ALA A 58 4.81 28.78 20.08
N VAL A 59 3.79 29.49 19.58
CA VAL A 59 2.60 29.88 20.35
C VAL A 59 1.39 29.51 19.51
N ASN A 60 0.68 28.46 19.94
CA ASN A 60 -0.37 27.83 19.16
C ASN A 60 -1.71 27.86 19.89
N VAL A 61 -2.78 28.12 19.14
CA VAL A 61 -4.16 27.89 19.55
C VAL A 61 -4.77 26.87 18.57
N GLU A 62 -5.17 25.73 19.10
CA GLU A 62 -5.67 24.57 18.35
C GLU A 62 -7.04 24.14 18.87
N GLY A 63 -7.87 23.56 18.01
CA GLY A 63 -9.21 23.10 18.36
C GLY A 63 -10.16 23.04 17.17
N THR A 64 -11.42 22.70 17.44
CA THR A 64 -12.44 22.47 16.42
C THR A 64 -13.08 23.78 15.92
N ASN A 65 -13.17 23.96 14.60
CA ASN A 65 -13.85 25.08 13.93
C ASN A 65 -13.36 26.49 14.34
N ILE A 66 -12.09 26.62 14.71
CA ILE A 66 -11.55 27.88 15.25
C ILE A 66 -11.08 28.89 14.19
N ALA A 67 -11.19 28.59 12.89
CA ALA A 67 -10.73 29.50 11.82
C ALA A 67 -11.42 30.88 11.84
N GLY A 68 -12.69 30.93 12.28
CA GLY A 68 -13.51 32.14 12.30
C GLY A 68 -13.45 32.95 13.60
N ILE A 69 -12.67 32.52 14.60
CA ILE A 69 -12.60 33.24 15.88
C ILE A 69 -11.82 34.55 15.73
N PRO A 70 -12.02 35.54 16.63
CA PRO A 70 -11.18 36.72 16.67
C PRO A 70 -9.70 36.34 16.80
N MET A 71 -8.86 36.98 15.97
CA MET A 71 -7.43 36.75 15.91
C MET A 71 -6.79 36.73 17.32
N PRO A 72 -6.22 35.60 17.75
CA PRO A 72 -5.54 35.53 19.03
C PRO A 72 -4.29 36.42 19.05
N THR A 73 -3.91 36.87 20.24
CA THR A 73 -2.66 37.62 20.45
C THR A 73 -1.83 36.99 21.54
N THR A 74 -0.52 37.21 21.48
CA THR A 74 0.44 36.75 22.49
C THR A 74 1.31 37.91 22.96
N SER A 75 1.62 37.90 24.25
CA SER A 75 2.63 38.74 24.88
C SER A 75 3.53 37.89 25.79
N GLY A 76 4.65 38.46 26.26
CA GLY A 76 5.61 37.73 27.08
C GLY A 76 7.03 38.30 26.97
N PRO A 77 8.03 37.60 27.49
CA PRO A 77 9.41 38.00 27.36
C PRO A 77 9.90 37.71 25.93
N TYR A 78 9.83 38.70 25.05
CA TYR A 78 10.40 38.61 23.70
C TYR A 78 11.23 39.85 23.35
N ASN A 79 12.26 39.66 22.54
CA ASN A 79 13.11 40.74 22.04
C ASN A 79 12.63 41.17 20.65
N LEU A 80 11.69 42.13 20.61
CA LEU A 80 11.09 42.60 19.35
C LEU A 80 12.13 43.15 18.37
N ALA A 81 13.20 43.79 18.86
CA ALA A 81 14.27 44.31 18.00
C ALA A 81 15.03 43.19 17.28
N ALA A 82 15.22 42.04 17.95
CA ALA A 82 15.89 40.88 17.38
C ALA A 82 14.98 40.01 16.50
N ILE A 83 13.67 39.99 16.76
CA ILE A 83 12.69 39.22 15.99
C ILE A 83 12.22 39.99 14.74
N GLY A 84 12.09 41.31 14.84
CA GLY A 84 11.66 42.19 13.76
C GLY A 84 10.20 41.98 13.33
N SER A 85 9.92 42.23 12.05
CA SER A 85 8.56 42.21 11.48
C SER A 85 7.89 40.84 11.55
N PHE A 86 8.66 39.75 11.67
CA PHE A 86 8.12 38.41 11.82
C PHE A 86 7.11 38.29 12.96
N PHE A 87 7.35 38.96 14.10
CA PHE A 87 6.52 38.82 15.30
C PHE A 87 5.07 39.27 15.11
N ASN A 88 4.77 40.01 14.03
CA ASN A 88 3.42 40.48 13.70
C ASN A 88 2.74 41.21 14.86
N ASN A 89 3.50 41.96 15.66
CA ASN A 89 3.03 42.63 16.88
C ASN A 89 2.30 41.68 17.85
N GLY A 90 2.72 40.41 17.92
CA GLY A 90 2.13 39.39 18.77
C GLY A 90 0.80 38.84 18.25
N LYS A 91 0.38 39.18 17.04
CA LYS A 91 -0.84 38.64 16.42
C LYS A 91 -0.57 37.29 15.76
N LEU A 92 -1.37 36.28 16.11
CA LEU A 92 -1.28 34.96 15.51
C LEU A 92 -1.94 34.97 14.12
N VAL A 93 -1.47 34.09 13.24
CA VAL A 93 -2.01 33.90 11.89
C VAL A 93 -2.59 32.49 11.78
N TYR A 94 -3.77 32.36 11.18
CA TYR A 94 -4.39 31.06 10.98
C TYR A 94 -3.68 30.30 9.86
N ASN A 95 -3.11 29.15 10.20
CA ASN A 95 -2.50 28.22 9.27
C ASN A 95 -3.55 27.18 8.86
N THR A 96 -3.95 27.21 7.58
CA THR A 96 -4.97 26.30 7.06
C THR A 96 -4.50 24.86 6.91
N GLY A 97 -3.19 24.63 6.75
CA GLY A 97 -2.61 23.29 6.66
C GLY A 97 -2.64 22.56 8.01
N ASP A 98 -2.40 23.29 9.08
CA ASP A 98 -2.39 22.76 10.45
C ASP A 98 -3.74 22.94 11.19
N ALA A 99 -4.70 23.63 10.57
CA ALA A 99 -5.98 24.01 11.18
C ALA A 99 -5.82 24.71 12.56
N ALA A 100 -4.81 25.58 12.69
CA ALA A 100 -4.40 26.18 13.95
C ALA A 100 -3.99 27.65 13.79
N TRP A 101 -4.18 28.46 14.83
CA TRP A 101 -3.57 29.79 14.91
C TRP A 101 -2.14 29.67 15.45
N ARG A 102 -1.18 30.27 14.76
CA ARG A 102 0.25 30.11 15.04
C ARG A 102 1.01 31.44 15.03
N LEU A 103 2.19 31.46 15.63
CA LEU A 103 3.04 32.64 15.68
C LEU A 103 3.65 32.95 14.31
N GLY A 104 3.84 34.23 14.03
CA GLY A 104 4.56 34.71 12.85
C GLY A 104 3.64 35.25 11.76
N VAL A 105 4.17 36.15 10.91
CA VAL A 105 3.44 36.71 9.75
C VAL A 105 2.94 35.66 8.75
N ASN A 106 3.54 34.47 8.76
CA ASN A 106 3.19 33.32 7.91
C ASN A 106 2.48 32.20 8.67
N GLY A 107 2.33 32.28 10.00
CA GLY A 107 1.75 31.22 10.82
C GLY A 107 2.58 29.93 10.85
N ASN A 108 3.91 30.02 10.77
CA ASN A 108 4.81 28.86 10.75
C ASN A 108 5.66 28.68 12.02
N ASP A 109 5.42 29.50 13.06
CA ASP A 109 6.24 29.55 14.26
C ASP A 109 7.72 29.92 13.99
N TRP A 110 8.49 30.16 15.05
CA TRP A 110 9.87 30.64 14.92
C TRP A 110 10.89 29.50 14.88
N GLY A 111 11.89 29.63 14.01
CA GLY A 111 13.04 28.74 13.92
C GLY A 111 14.38 29.46 14.15
N SER A 112 15.26 28.86 14.94
CA SER A 112 16.60 29.35 15.27
C SER A 112 17.68 28.31 14.95
N PRO A 113 18.88 28.75 14.53
CA PRO A 113 20.00 27.87 14.18
C PRO A 113 20.67 27.23 15.42
N ASN A 114 20.52 27.85 16.59
CA ASN A 114 21.07 27.34 17.85
C ASN A 114 20.22 27.83 19.04
N LYS A 115 20.39 27.17 20.19
CA LYS A 115 19.66 27.51 21.43
C LYS A 115 19.90 28.95 21.91
N ALA A 116 21.13 29.46 21.80
CA ALA A 116 21.46 30.81 22.25
C ALA A 116 20.70 31.88 21.44
N ASP A 117 20.59 31.69 20.13
CA ASP A 117 19.80 32.53 19.24
C ASP A 117 18.31 32.51 19.64
N LEU A 118 17.76 31.31 19.89
CA LEU A 118 16.38 31.13 20.32
C LEU A 118 16.10 31.88 21.63
N ASP A 119 16.94 31.65 22.65
CA ASP A 119 16.76 32.22 23.98
C ASP A 119 16.98 33.74 24.00
N SER A 120 17.82 34.27 23.11
CA SER A 120 18.01 35.72 22.97
C SER A 120 16.76 36.44 22.43
N LYS A 121 15.92 35.73 21.66
CA LYS A 121 14.70 36.25 21.05
C LYS A 121 13.46 35.97 21.88
N PHE A 122 13.36 34.74 22.41
CA PHE A 122 12.25 34.27 23.22
C PHE A 122 12.77 33.74 24.56
N PRO A 123 13.18 34.60 25.51
CA PRO A 123 13.59 34.17 26.84
C PRO A 123 12.56 33.31 27.58
N ASN A 124 13.02 32.56 28.58
CA ASN A 124 12.12 31.87 29.50
C ASN A 124 11.34 32.89 30.36
N GLY A 125 10.11 32.55 30.73
CA GLY A 125 9.23 33.37 31.57
C GLY A 125 7.76 33.14 31.25
N THR A 126 6.91 34.06 31.72
CA THR A 126 5.46 33.94 31.53
C THR A 126 5.03 34.55 30.20
N TYR A 127 4.43 33.70 29.35
CA TYR A 127 3.80 34.11 28.11
C TYR A 127 2.29 34.13 28.31
N THR A 128 1.65 35.15 27.76
CA THR A 128 0.21 35.36 27.87
C THR A 128 -0.41 35.32 26.49
N VAL A 129 -1.38 34.43 26.30
CA VAL A 129 -2.18 34.33 25.08
C VAL A 129 -3.59 34.82 25.37
N VAL A 130 -4.09 35.72 24.52
CA VAL A 130 -5.48 36.19 24.58
C VAL A 130 -6.24 35.58 23.40
N VAL A 131 -7.28 34.81 23.70
CA VAL A 131 -8.15 34.15 22.70
C VAL A 131 -9.60 34.20 23.17
N ASN A 132 -10.53 34.56 22.29
CA ASN A 132 -11.95 34.76 22.64
C ASN A 132 -12.18 35.65 23.86
N GLY A 133 -11.32 36.66 24.05
CA GLY A 133 -11.37 37.56 25.21
C GLY A 133 -10.88 36.94 26.52
N GLN A 134 -10.44 35.68 26.51
CA GLN A 134 -9.88 34.99 27.67
C GLN A 134 -8.36 35.09 27.68
N THR A 135 -7.81 35.30 28.87
CA THR A 135 -6.36 35.41 29.10
C THR A 135 -5.81 34.09 29.65
N VAL A 136 -4.83 33.52 28.96
CA VAL A 136 -4.12 32.31 29.35
C VAL A 136 -2.65 32.67 29.57
N ALA A 137 -2.20 32.68 30.83
CA ALA A 137 -0.82 32.97 31.20
C ALA A 137 -0.10 31.69 31.65
N VAL A 138 0.83 31.20 30.84
CA VAL A 138 1.60 29.97 31.09
C VAL A 138 3.10 30.29 31.24
N ASN A 139 3.75 29.67 32.20
CA ASN A 139 5.14 29.95 32.55
C ASN A 139 6.10 28.92 31.95
N LEU A 140 6.91 29.34 30.98
CA LEU A 140 7.96 28.53 30.39
C LEU A 140 9.26 28.74 31.17
N ALA A 141 9.59 27.85 32.10
CA ALA A 141 10.74 28.01 33.00
C ALA A 141 11.54 26.73 33.21
N GLY A 142 12.82 26.90 33.58
CA GLY A 142 13.70 25.83 34.04
C GLY A 142 14.49 25.09 32.96
N ASP A 143 14.40 25.52 31.69
CA ASP A 143 15.14 24.93 30.55
C ASP A 143 15.06 23.40 30.51
N LYS A 144 13.87 22.86 30.77
CA LYS A 144 13.61 21.43 30.97
C LYS A 144 13.51 20.64 29.65
N TYR A 145 14.43 20.89 28.70
CA TYR A 145 14.49 20.13 27.46
C TYR A 145 14.69 18.63 27.76
N PRO A 146 13.76 17.76 27.33
CA PRO A 146 13.92 16.32 27.47
C PRO A 146 15.19 15.82 26.76
N VAL A 147 15.72 14.67 27.20
CA VAL A 147 16.70 13.94 26.40
C VAL A 147 16.16 13.63 25.00
N ARG A 148 17.05 13.59 24.01
CA ARG A 148 16.65 13.28 22.63
C ARG A 148 16.10 11.86 22.53
N PRO A 149 14.88 11.64 22.03
CA PRO A 149 14.35 10.29 21.88
C PRO A 149 15.10 9.55 20.77
N ARG A 150 15.58 8.34 21.02
CA ARG A 150 16.15 7.47 19.98
C ARG A 150 15.13 6.42 19.56
N LEU A 151 14.93 6.28 18.25
CA LEU A 151 14.12 5.23 17.68
C LEU A 151 14.94 3.93 17.55
N ILE A 152 14.50 2.90 18.25
CA ILE A 152 14.97 1.52 18.15
C ILE A 152 14.03 0.80 17.19
N LEU A 153 14.56 0.34 16.06
CA LEU A 153 13.76 -0.14 14.93
C LEU A 153 14.01 -1.63 14.67
N SER A 154 12.96 -2.36 14.34
CA SER A 154 13.03 -3.76 13.86
C SER A 154 12.09 -4.00 12.69
N GLY A 155 12.49 -4.84 11.73
CA GLY A 155 11.74 -5.08 10.49
C GLY A 155 12.42 -4.50 9.24
N GLY A 156 13.58 -3.86 9.41
CA GLY A 156 14.39 -3.32 8.33
C GLY A 156 15.86 -3.14 8.73
N VAL A 157 16.55 -2.25 8.02
CA VAL A 157 17.99 -1.99 8.22
C VAL A 157 18.34 -0.56 7.85
N TRP A 158 19.31 0.03 8.55
CA TRP A 158 19.85 1.35 8.19
C TRP A 158 20.75 1.24 6.95
N ALA A 159 20.47 2.05 5.92
CA ALA A 159 21.31 2.20 4.74
C ALA A 159 21.21 3.63 4.18
N ASN A 160 22.36 4.24 3.88
CA ASN A 160 22.44 5.60 3.30
C ASN A 160 21.62 6.66 4.07
N GLY A 161 21.61 6.58 5.40
CA GLY A 161 20.90 7.53 6.26
C GLY A 161 19.39 7.30 6.38
N LYS A 162 18.86 6.22 5.79
CA LYS A 162 17.43 5.85 5.83
C LYS A 162 17.24 4.47 6.42
N TYR A 163 16.07 4.18 6.97
CA TYR A 163 15.70 2.84 7.42
C TYR A 163 14.94 2.10 6.31
N VAL A 164 15.60 1.16 5.64
CA VAL A 164 15.04 0.41 4.51
C VAL A 164 14.23 -0.77 5.03
N VAL A 165 12.98 -0.90 4.56
CA VAL A 165 12.03 -1.93 4.96
C VAL A 165 11.46 -2.67 3.76
N ASP A 166 11.14 -3.96 3.96
CA ASP A 166 10.34 -4.74 3.01
C ASP A 166 8.85 -4.42 3.26
N PRO A 167 8.10 -3.85 2.30
CA PRO A 167 6.70 -3.48 2.50
C PRO A 167 5.80 -4.67 2.85
N ALA A 168 6.22 -5.90 2.54
CA ALA A 168 5.49 -7.12 2.89
C ALA A 168 5.70 -7.59 4.34
N ARG A 169 6.51 -6.88 5.15
CA ARG A 169 6.79 -7.23 6.54
C ARG A 169 6.38 -6.11 7.50
N PRO A 170 6.01 -6.42 8.76
CA PRO A 170 5.72 -5.39 9.74
C PRO A 170 7.00 -4.64 10.13
N LEU A 171 6.85 -3.37 10.47
CA LEU A 171 7.89 -2.52 11.07
C LEU A 171 7.51 -2.21 12.51
N THR A 172 8.45 -2.33 13.44
CA THR A 172 8.25 -1.88 14.82
C THR A 172 9.24 -0.77 15.15
N LEU A 173 8.72 0.30 15.74
CA LEU A 173 9.47 1.44 16.25
C LEU A 173 9.27 1.50 17.76
N THR A 174 10.36 1.60 18.51
CA THR A 174 10.33 1.71 19.98
C THR A 174 11.20 2.87 20.41
N THR A 175 10.72 3.73 21.31
CA THR A 175 11.56 4.78 21.90
C THR A 175 12.56 4.17 22.88
N ASP A 176 13.66 4.85 23.15
CA ASP A 176 14.37 4.65 24.40
C ASP A 176 13.53 5.12 25.61
N PRO A 177 13.94 4.80 26.86
CA PRO A 177 13.22 5.25 28.04
C PRO A 177 13.27 6.78 28.20
N PHE A 178 12.12 7.42 28.37
CA PHE A 178 12.01 8.81 28.78
C PHE A 178 12.29 8.91 30.29
N ALA A 179 13.52 9.25 30.66
CA ALA A 179 13.98 9.25 32.05
C ALA A 179 13.21 10.23 32.94
N GLU A 180 12.83 11.40 32.40
CA GLU A 180 12.09 12.45 33.08
C GLU A 180 10.57 12.24 33.02
N TYR A 181 10.10 11.10 32.48
CA TYR A 181 8.69 10.80 32.40
C TYR A 181 8.06 10.79 33.79
N GLY A 182 7.10 11.68 33.96
CA GLY A 182 6.46 11.90 35.23
C GLY A 182 7.32 12.58 36.30
N GLN A 183 8.33 13.36 35.93
CA GLN A 183 9.04 14.25 36.87
C GLN A 183 8.57 15.72 36.75
N ASN A 184 7.93 16.08 35.64
CA ASN A 184 7.37 17.41 35.39
C ASN A 184 5.87 17.46 35.72
N VAL A 185 5.23 18.62 35.54
CA VAL A 185 3.76 18.78 35.73
C VAL A 185 3.01 17.73 34.91
N ASN A 186 3.43 17.52 33.66
CA ASN A 186 3.06 16.38 32.85
C ASN A 186 4.25 15.94 31.96
N GLY A 187 4.27 14.68 31.55
CA GLY A 187 5.20 14.13 30.58
C GLY A 187 4.41 13.50 29.44
N VAL A 188 4.73 13.84 28.20
CA VAL A 188 4.06 13.27 27.02
C VAL A 188 5.09 12.60 26.12
N MET A 189 4.79 11.37 25.71
CA MET A 189 5.52 10.67 24.66
C MET A 189 4.63 10.57 23.42
N VAL A 190 5.22 10.80 22.25
CA VAL A 190 4.58 10.57 20.95
C VAL A 190 5.51 9.71 20.11
N ILE A 191 4.96 8.73 19.40
CA ILE A 191 5.68 7.96 18.38
C ILE A 191 4.73 7.63 17.23
N GLY A 192 5.22 7.63 16.00
CA GLY A 192 4.37 7.30 14.86
C GLY A 192 5.06 7.39 13.52
N VAL A 193 4.27 7.11 12.49
CA VAL A 193 4.65 7.24 11.08
C VAL A 193 3.61 8.12 10.40
N GLU A 194 4.06 9.15 9.70
CA GLU A 194 3.20 10.08 8.98
C GLU A 194 2.37 9.36 7.92
N GLY A 195 1.08 9.70 7.84
CA GLY A 195 0.14 9.03 6.93
C GLY A 195 -0.31 7.62 7.36
N VAL A 196 0.31 7.03 8.39
CA VAL A 196 -0.08 5.71 8.93
C VAL A 196 -0.79 5.84 10.26
N GLY A 197 -0.22 6.59 11.19
CA GLY A 197 -0.78 6.77 12.54
C GLY A 197 0.27 7.10 13.58
N ARG A 198 -0.19 7.45 14.79
CA ARG A 198 0.67 7.75 15.93
C ARG A 198 0.03 7.29 17.24
N LEU A 199 0.87 7.05 18.23
CA LEU A 199 0.49 6.84 19.62
C LEU A 199 0.92 8.05 20.45
N VAL A 200 0.07 8.44 21.41
CA VAL A 200 0.31 9.54 22.34
C VAL A 200 0.04 9.02 23.74
N GLN A 201 0.99 9.23 24.66
CA GLN A 201 0.89 8.79 26.05
C GLN A 201 1.28 9.94 26.98
N GLY A 202 0.31 10.46 27.74
CA GLY A 202 0.53 11.42 28.82
C GLY A 202 0.79 10.73 30.15
N ARG A 203 1.20 11.45 31.20
CA ARG A 203 1.44 10.90 32.55
C ARG A 203 0.14 10.43 33.24
N ASP A 204 -1.00 10.95 32.83
CA ASP A 204 -2.30 10.72 33.50
C ASP A 204 -2.78 9.26 33.44
N VAL A 205 -2.08 8.39 32.70
CA VAL A 205 -2.34 6.94 32.56
C VAL A 205 -1.47 6.05 33.47
N THR A 206 -1.00 6.54 34.63
CA THR A 206 -0.11 5.77 35.52
C THR A 206 -0.82 4.57 36.19
N PRO A 207 -0.19 3.36 36.25
CA PRO A 207 1.20 3.07 35.88
C PRO A 207 1.34 2.75 34.39
N SER A 208 2.08 3.58 33.66
CA SER A 208 2.42 3.34 32.26
C SER A 208 3.93 3.28 32.07
N PRO A 209 4.44 2.45 31.13
CA PRO A 209 5.87 2.38 30.81
C PRO A 209 6.40 3.75 30.36
N ASN A 210 7.67 4.05 30.65
CA ASN A 210 8.37 5.23 30.13
C ASN A 210 9.00 4.98 28.74
N VAL A 211 8.49 3.99 28.01
CA VAL A 211 8.86 3.61 26.65
C VAL A 211 7.57 3.46 25.86
N GLN A 212 7.57 3.84 24.58
CA GLN A 212 6.48 3.52 23.66
C GLN A 212 6.95 2.67 22.50
N THR A 213 6.05 1.79 22.05
CA THR A 213 6.24 0.94 20.87
C THR A 213 5.07 1.13 19.91
N PHE A 214 5.38 1.43 18.65
CA PHE A 214 4.42 1.51 17.55
C PHE A 214 4.76 0.44 16.51
N THR A 215 3.78 -0.38 16.15
CA THR A 215 3.93 -1.41 15.11
C THR A 215 3.09 -1.02 13.90
N VAL A 216 3.78 -0.91 12.76
CA VAL A 216 3.19 -0.78 11.43
C VAL A 216 2.94 -2.18 10.88
N PRO A 217 1.69 -2.55 10.53
CA PRO A 217 1.38 -3.85 9.93
C PRO A 217 2.08 -4.07 8.58
N ALA A 218 2.30 -5.34 8.23
CA ALA A 218 2.73 -5.71 6.88
C ALA A 218 1.74 -5.21 5.82
N GLY A 219 2.25 -4.82 4.64
CA GLY A 219 1.45 -4.31 3.53
C GLY A 219 1.02 -2.85 3.68
N THR A 220 1.41 -2.16 4.76
CA THR A 220 1.08 -0.74 4.96
C THR A 220 1.89 0.18 4.05
N PHE A 221 3.15 -0.18 3.78
CA PHE A 221 4.02 0.62 2.93
C PHE A 221 3.91 0.22 1.46
N VAL A 222 4.04 1.21 0.58
CA VAL A 222 4.08 1.07 -0.87
C VAL A 222 5.53 0.96 -1.31
N ALA A 223 5.84 -0.02 -2.17
CA ALA A 223 7.18 -0.24 -2.66
C ALA A 223 7.70 0.96 -3.47
N GLY A 224 8.96 1.34 -3.26
CA GLY A 224 9.61 2.48 -3.89
C GLY A 224 9.32 3.84 -3.24
N GLN A 225 8.43 3.90 -2.24
CA GLN A 225 8.08 5.14 -1.54
C GLN A 225 8.94 5.38 -0.29
N GLU A 226 9.00 6.64 0.12
CA GLU A 226 9.61 7.06 1.37
C GLU A 226 8.55 7.61 2.33
N TYR A 227 8.73 7.31 3.61
CA TYR A 227 7.84 7.69 4.70
C TYR A 227 8.64 8.40 5.79
N PHE A 228 8.02 9.34 6.47
CA PHE A 228 8.59 9.96 7.65
C PHE A 228 8.04 9.32 8.91
N ALA A 229 8.92 9.01 9.86
CA ALA A 229 8.55 8.56 11.18
C ALA A 229 9.29 9.35 12.24
N GLY A 230 8.71 9.43 13.44
CA GLY A 230 9.31 10.21 14.49
C GLY A 230 8.84 9.83 15.89
N ALA A 231 9.59 10.32 16.86
CA ALA A 231 9.24 10.29 18.27
C ALA A 231 9.47 11.66 18.93
N SER A 232 8.66 11.98 19.93
CA SER A 232 8.74 13.21 20.71
C SER A 232 8.66 12.89 22.20
N PHE A 233 9.56 13.48 22.98
CA PHE A 233 9.41 13.60 24.43
C PHE A 233 9.08 15.05 24.77
N GLN A 234 8.07 15.24 25.61
CA GLN A 234 7.58 16.56 26.01
C GLN A 234 7.57 16.68 27.53
N ALA A 235 8.28 17.69 28.04
CA ALA A 235 8.27 18.10 29.44
C ALA A 235 7.32 19.29 29.61
N VAL A 236 6.12 19.04 30.13
CA VAL A 236 5.17 20.10 30.46
C VAL A 236 5.53 20.68 31.81
N VAL A 237 5.92 21.95 31.82
CA VAL A 237 6.43 22.66 33.01
C VAL A 237 5.37 23.52 33.68
N ASP A 238 4.31 23.87 32.96
CA ASP A 238 3.15 24.56 33.52
C ASP A 238 1.88 24.14 32.78
N LEU A 239 0.78 24.03 33.53
CA LEU A 239 -0.54 23.67 33.03
C LEU A 239 -1.56 24.56 33.72
N LYS A 240 -2.39 25.26 32.94
CA LYS A 240 -3.33 26.27 33.46
C LYS A 240 -4.74 26.03 32.93
N PRO A 241 -5.70 25.59 33.76
CA PRO A 241 -7.10 25.60 33.35
C PRO A 241 -7.57 27.04 33.14
N ASN A 242 -8.55 27.24 32.24
CA ASN A 242 -9.20 28.53 32.03
C ASN A 242 -10.72 28.34 32.01
N ALA A 243 -11.44 29.01 32.92
CA ALA A 243 -12.89 28.84 33.06
C ALA A 243 -13.68 29.36 31.85
N GLY A 244 -13.14 30.32 31.10
CA GLY A 244 -13.73 30.83 29.86
C GLY A 244 -13.36 30.02 28.61
N LEU A 245 -12.50 29.00 28.76
CA LEU A 245 -12.18 28.01 27.73
C LEU A 245 -12.37 26.59 28.34
N PRO A 246 -13.62 26.18 28.62
CA PRO A 246 -13.87 24.94 29.35
C PRO A 246 -13.29 23.72 28.63
N GLY A 247 -12.54 22.89 29.35
CA GLY A 247 -11.93 21.67 28.82
C GLY A 247 -10.65 21.89 28.02
N SER A 248 -10.18 23.14 27.84
CA SER A 248 -8.95 23.38 27.10
C SER A 248 -7.70 22.99 27.90
N TYR A 249 -6.73 22.39 27.20
CA TYR A 249 -5.42 22.03 27.72
C TYR A 249 -4.42 23.15 27.42
N ASN A 250 -4.18 24.02 28.40
CA ASN A 250 -3.31 25.18 28.23
C ASN A 250 -1.97 24.97 28.93
N SER A 251 -0.86 24.96 28.18
CA SER A 251 0.41 24.49 28.71
C SER A 251 1.63 25.28 28.23
N ALA A 252 2.66 25.31 29.07
CA ALA A 252 4.03 25.62 28.66
C ALA A 252 4.89 24.36 28.71
N ARG A 253 5.68 24.10 27.65
CA ARG A 253 6.48 22.87 27.56
C ARG A 253 7.77 22.98 26.76
N TYR A 254 8.70 22.08 27.05
CA TYR A 254 9.90 21.85 26.26
C TYR A 254 9.79 20.51 25.55
N GLU A 255 10.22 20.44 24.30
CA GLU A 255 10.10 19.26 23.45
C GLU A 255 11.45 18.89 22.82
N SER A 256 11.69 17.58 22.72
CA SER A 256 12.78 17.01 21.92
C SER A 256 12.17 16.03 20.93
N ASN A 257 12.34 16.31 19.64
CA ASN A 257 11.73 15.57 18.55
C ASN A 257 12.83 14.90 17.72
N THR A 258 12.67 13.63 17.39
CA THR A 258 13.60 12.92 16.49
C THR A 258 12.86 12.36 15.30
N GLY A 259 13.31 12.71 14.11
CA GLY A 259 12.78 12.23 12.84
C GLY A 259 13.71 11.22 12.15
N ILE A 260 13.10 10.29 11.41
CA ILE A 260 13.78 9.35 10.51
C ILE A 260 13.05 9.29 9.17
N THR A 261 13.78 8.90 8.13
CA THR A 261 13.19 8.52 6.85
C THR A 261 13.18 7.00 6.72
N ILE A 262 12.00 6.43 6.47
CA ILE A 262 11.81 5.03 6.12
C ILE A 262 11.75 4.93 4.60
N LYS A 263 12.48 3.99 4.01
CA LYS A 263 12.40 3.68 2.58
C LYS A 263 11.79 2.31 2.40
N ALA A 264 10.59 2.24 1.83
CA ALA A 264 9.98 0.96 1.50
C ALA A 264 10.47 0.51 0.14
N GLU A 265 11.17 -0.61 0.07
CA GLU A 265 11.60 -1.19 -1.20
C GLU A 265 11.22 -2.66 -1.20
N THR A 266 10.71 -3.14 -2.32
CA THR A 266 10.65 -4.58 -2.61
C THR A 266 11.93 -4.93 -3.34
N PRO A 267 13.00 -5.40 -2.68
CA PRO A 267 14.22 -5.68 -3.40
C PRO A 267 14.07 -7.05 -4.02
N ILE A 268 14.47 -7.16 -5.28
CA ILE A 268 15.02 -8.40 -5.78
C ILE A 268 16.53 -8.32 -5.54
N PHE A 269 17.07 -9.25 -4.78
CA PHE A 269 18.45 -9.24 -4.30
C PHE A 269 19.50 -9.04 -5.43
N PRO A 270 20.65 -8.39 -5.19
CA PRO A 270 21.70 -8.29 -6.19
C PRO A 270 22.20 -9.66 -6.65
N MET A 271 22.45 -9.80 -7.96
CA MET A 271 22.97 -11.03 -8.55
C MET A 271 23.93 -10.71 -9.69
N VAL A 272 25.07 -11.40 -9.74
CA VAL A 272 26.01 -11.39 -10.87
C VAL A 272 26.02 -12.78 -11.50
N VAL A 273 25.82 -12.86 -12.80
CA VAL A 273 25.83 -14.14 -13.53
C VAL A 273 27.15 -14.27 -14.28
N THR A 274 27.80 -15.43 -14.18
CA THR A 274 29.05 -15.76 -14.88
C THR A 274 28.94 -17.10 -15.59
N GLY A 275 29.81 -17.32 -16.58
CA GLY A 275 29.78 -18.51 -17.44
C GLY A 275 29.13 -18.26 -18.79
N GLY A 276 28.66 -19.32 -19.45
CA GLY A 276 28.04 -19.23 -20.77
C GLY A 276 27.29 -20.49 -21.19
N ILE A 277 26.39 -20.32 -22.15
CA ILE A 277 25.72 -21.42 -22.84
C ILE A 277 26.58 -21.82 -24.03
N GLY A 278 27.19 -23.01 -23.97
CA GLY A 278 28.00 -23.55 -25.05
C GLY A 278 27.18 -24.43 -26.01
N PRO A 279 27.72 -24.75 -27.20
CA PRO A 279 27.01 -25.53 -28.21
C PRO A 279 26.75 -26.99 -27.78
N THR A 280 27.60 -27.54 -26.91
CA THR A 280 27.49 -28.94 -26.45
C THR A 280 27.30 -29.03 -24.94
N VAL A 281 28.02 -28.18 -24.19
CA VAL A 281 28.02 -28.15 -22.73
C VAL A 281 27.87 -26.70 -22.27
N SER A 282 27.09 -26.50 -21.22
CA SER A 282 26.83 -25.18 -20.63
C SER A 282 27.20 -25.15 -19.16
N THR A 283 27.71 -24.00 -18.71
CA THR A 283 28.06 -23.74 -17.30
C THR A 283 27.70 -22.31 -16.96
N ILE A 284 26.88 -22.13 -15.92
CA ILE A 284 26.39 -20.84 -15.44
C ILE A 284 26.42 -20.83 -13.91
N ASN A 285 27.06 -19.81 -13.34
CA ASN A 285 27.03 -19.52 -11.92
C ASN A 285 26.28 -18.21 -11.66
N ALA A 286 25.62 -18.11 -10.51
CA ALA A 286 24.97 -16.91 -10.02
C ALA A 286 25.52 -16.57 -8.63
N ASP A 287 26.19 -15.42 -8.52
CA ASP A 287 26.64 -14.86 -7.25
C ASP A 287 25.56 -13.92 -6.72
N ILE A 288 24.79 -14.36 -5.73
CA ILE A 288 23.73 -13.58 -5.10
C ILE A 288 24.23 -12.89 -3.84
N LYS A 289 23.73 -11.69 -3.55
CA LYS A 289 23.87 -11.05 -2.24
C LYS A 289 22.52 -10.97 -1.57
N TYR A 290 22.35 -11.58 -0.39
CA TYR A 290 21.08 -11.49 0.31
C TYR A 290 20.73 -10.03 0.63
N ARG A 291 19.44 -9.74 0.65
CA ARG A 291 18.96 -8.42 1.07
C ARG A 291 19.43 -8.15 2.50
N PRO A 292 19.88 -6.94 2.84
CA PRO A 292 20.45 -6.69 4.16
C PRO A 292 19.51 -7.05 5.33
N GLN A 293 18.19 -6.94 5.15
CA GLN A 293 17.19 -7.34 6.15
C GLN A 293 17.01 -8.86 6.33
N ASP A 294 17.50 -9.68 5.40
CA ASP A 294 17.44 -11.15 5.52
C ASP A 294 18.74 -11.74 6.08
N VAL A 295 19.82 -10.97 6.12
CA VAL A 295 21.11 -11.42 6.65
C VAL A 295 20.98 -11.79 8.13
N GLY A 296 21.53 -12.95 8.51
CA GLY A 296 21.44 -13.49 9.86
C GLY A 296 20.19 -14.34 10.13
N SER A 297 19.21 -14.34 9.23
CA SER A 297 18.06 -15.25 9.31
C SER A 297 18.41 -16.64 8.76
N SER A 298 17.66 -17.67 9.18
CA SER A 298 17.75 -18.99 8.57
C SER A 298 16.97 -19.03 7.26
N GLY A 299 17.57 -19.56 6.20
CA GLY A 299 16.95 -19.68 4.90
C GLY A 299 17.63 -20.72 4.02
N SER A 300 17.02 -20.94 2.86
CA SER A 300 17.49 -21.83 1.82
C SER A 300 17.56 -21.10 0.49
N VAL A 301 18.60 -21.39 -0.29
CA VAL A 301 18.75 -20.94 -1.69
C VAL A 301 18.26 -22.05 -2.60
N TYR A 302 17.51 -21.69 -3.64
CA TYR A 302 16.94 -22.62 -4.59
C TYR A 302 17.41 -22.27 -6.01
N THR A 303 17.73 -23.30 -6.79
CA THR A 303 17.91 -23.23 -8.24
C THR A 303 16.79 -24.01 -8.90
N PHE A 304 16.18 -23.44 -9.91
CA PHE A 304 15.07 -24.08 -10.63
C PHE A 304 14.93 -23.51 -12.03
N ALA A 305 14.05 -24.11 -12.82
CA ALA A 305 13.81 -23.72 -14.19
C ALA A 305 12.32 -23.77 -14.54
N VAL A 306 11.94 -23.02 -15.56
CA VAL A 306 10.73 -23.23 -16.34
C VAL A 306 11.16 -23.85 -17.66
N ALA A 307 10.67 -25.04 -17.99
CA ALA A 307 11.17 -25.82 -19.11
C ALA A 307 10.05 -26.50 -19.92
N PRO A 308 10.26 -26.76 -21.23
CA PRO A 308 9.31 -27.50 -22.04
C PRO A 308 9.08 -28.90 -21.44
N GLN A 309 7.83 -29.31 -21.26
CA GLN A 309 7.47 -30.59 -20.66
C GLN A 309 8.10 -31.78 -21.39
N THR A 310 8.31 -31.67 -22.70
CA THR A 310 8.99 -32.69 -23.52
C THR A 310 10.46 -32.89 -23.15
N LEU A 311 11.09 -31.92 -22.49
CA LEU A 311 12.47 -31.98 -22.01
C LEU A 311 12.57 -32.50 -20.57
N VAL A 312 11.45 -32.52 -19.85
CA VAL A 312 11.40 -32.73 -18.41
C VAL A 312 11.01 -34.18 -18.11
N LEU A 313 11.81 -34.84 -17.27
CA LEU A 313 11.47 -36.15 -16.74
C LEU A 313 10.22 -36.04 -15.83
N PRO A 314 9.24 -36.95 -15.94
CA PRO A 314 8.10 -36.99 -15.04
C PRO A 314 8.56 -37.01 -13.58
N ALA A 315 7.85 -36.30 -12.72
CA ALA A 315 8.14 -36.28 -11.30
C ALA A 315 7.89 -37.67 -10.68
N LEU A 316 8.74 -38.10 -9.74
CA LEU A 316 8.44 -39.22 -8.85
C LEU A 316 7.49 -38.70 -7.75
N LEU A 317 6.20 -38.63 -8.05
CA LEU A 317 5.21 -38.12 -7.09
C LEU A 317 4.77 -39.24 -6.14
N LYS A 318 4.82 -38.97 -4.83
CA LYS A 318 4.24 -39.86 -3.80
C LYS A 318 2.71 -40.05 -3.95
N SER A 319 2.03 -39.18 -4.71
CA SER A 319 0.58 -39.13 -4.83
C SER A 319 0.00 -39.70 -6.13
N GLY A 320 0.82 -40.03 -7.14
CA GLY A 320 0.33 -40.58 -8.41
C GLY A 320 -0.39 -39.60 -9.36
N ASP A 321 -0.60 -38.34 -8.99
CA ASP A 321 -1.11 -37.31 -9.90
C ASP A 321 -0.05 -36.94 -10.93
N THR A 322 -0.41 -36.78 -12.21
CA THR A 322 0.58 -36.93 -13.28
C THR A 322 1.26 -35.66 -13.76
N LEU A 323 0.75 -34.44 -13.57
CA LEU A 323 1.42 -33.23 -14.07
C LEU A 323 1.06 -31.98 -13.27
N LEU A 324 2.05 -31.12 -13.04
CA LEU A 324 1.81 -29.74 -12.59
C LEU A 324 1.10 -28.97 -13.70
N PRO A 325 0.17 -28.06 -13.36
CA PRO A 325 -0.45 -27.19 -14.34
C PRO A 325 0.64 -26.41 -15.10
N PRO A 326 0.49 -26.21 -16.42
CA PRO A 326 1.46 -25.49 -17.22
C PRO A 326 1.67 -24.08 -16.67
N LEU A 327 2.93 -23.69 -16.49
CA LEU A 327 3.37 -22.32 -16.24
C LEU A 327 3.39 -21.47 -17.52
N GLY A 328 3.18 -22.11 -18.68
CA GLY A 328 3.07 -21.48 -19.97
C GLY A 328 3.07 -22.50 -21.10
N TYR A 329 3.24 -22.05 -22.35
CA TYR A 329 3.50 -22.92 -23.50
C TYR A 329 4.79 -22.50 -24.18
N ALA A 330 5.57 -23.49 -24.60
CA ALA A 330 6.83 -23.25 -25.28
C ALA A 330 6.55 -22.68 -26.68
N LYS A 331 7.29 -21.63 -27.05
CA LYS A 331 7.21 -21.03 -28.39
C LYS A 331 8.41 -21.47 -29.21
N ARG A 332 8.22 -21.62 -30.52
CA ARG A 332 9.36 -21.85 -31.41
C ARG A 332 10.25 -20.61 -31.47
N ALA A 333 11.56 -20.80 -31.39
CA ALA A 333 12.52 -19.70 -31.49
C ALA A 333 12.51 -19.02 -32.87
N ASP A 334 12.09 -19.73 -33.94
CA ASP A 334 11.98 -19.20 -35.30
C ASP A 334 10.67 -18.44 -35.59
N GLY A 335 9.76 -18.36 -34.60
CA GLY A 335 8.44 -17.74 -34.79
C GLY A 335 7.49 -18.51 -35.72
N GLY A 336 7.82 -19.75 -36.09
CA GLY A 336 7.04 -20.58 -37.00
C GLY A 336 5.62 -20.89 -36.47
N LYS A 337 4.64 -20.85 -37.38
CA LYS A 337 3.24 -21.22 -37.11
C LYS A 337 3.10 -22.75 -37.12
N ALA A 338 3.05 -23.44 -35.97
CA ALA A 338 2.51 -24.80 -35.89
C ALA A 338 2.25 -25.24 -34.44
N ASP A 339 1.03 -25.68 -34.14
CA ASP A 339 0.56 -26.87 -33.37
C ASP A 339 1.36 -27.39 -32.15
N THR A 340 2.31 -26.63 -31.60
CA THR A 340 3.21 -27.08 -30.54
C THR A 340 2.79 -26.49 -29.20
N ASN A 341 1.61 -26.87 -28.73
CA ASN A 341 1.21 -26.63 -27.34
C ASN A 341 2.01 -27.54 -26.39
N VAL A 342 3.31 -27.33 -26.30
CA VAL A 342 4.16 -27.98 -25.28
C VAL A 342 4.09 -27.16 -24.02
N ALA A 343 3.52 -27.72 -22.95
CA ALA A 343 3.46 -27.06 -21.65
C ALA A 343 4.87 -26.71 -21.16
N CYS A 344 5.01 -25.52 -20.59
CA CYS A 344 6.15 -25.15 -19.77
C CYS A 344 5.84 -25.54 -18.33
N VAL A 345 6.73 -26.26 -17.66
CA VAL A 345 6.52 -26.72 -16.28
C VAL A 345 7.66 -26.27 -15.38
N LEU A 346 7.36 -26.14 -14.09
CA LEU A 346 8.40 -25.94 -13.08
C LEU A 346 9.26 -27.21 -13.01
N ALA A 347 10.57 -27.02 -13.13
CA ALA A 347 11.54 -28.10 -13.17
C ALA A 347 12.78 -27.75 -12.34
N GLN A 348 13.52 -28.77 -11.95
CA GLN A 348 14.81 -28.63 -11.29
C GLN A 348 15.80 -29.64 -11.89
N LEU A 349 17.08 -29.27 -11.96
CA LEU A 349 18.12 -30.21 -12.38
C LEU A 349 18.32 -31.27 -11.30
N ASN A 350 18.29 -32.53 -11.69
CA ASN A 350 18.69 -33.64 -10.82
C ASN A 350 20.21 -33.84 -10.85
N ALA A 351 20.71 -34.74 -9.99
CA ALA A 351 22.15 -35.05 -9.90
C ALA A 351 22.76 -35.60 -11.20
N ALA A 352 21.95 -36.11 -12.13
CA ALA A 352 22.39 -36.60 -13.43
C ALA A 352 22.38 -35.49 -14.52
N GLY A 353 22.07 -34.24 -14.18
CA GLY A 353 22.04 -33.14 -15.14
C GLY A 353 20.83 -33.17 -16.08
N LYS A 354 19.73 -33.78 -15.65
CA LYS A 354 18.44 -33.80 -16.36
C LYS A 354 17.42 -32.95 -15.62
N LEU A 355 16.57 -32.25 -16.36
CA LEU A 355 15.44 -31.54 -15.78
C LEU A 355 14.37 -32.54 -15.34
N GLN A 356 13.91 -32.39 -14.10
CA GLN A 356 12.82 -33.16 -13.52
C GLN A 356 11.71 -32.21 -13.09
N ALA A 357 10.45 -32.56 -13.35
CA ALA A 357 9.31 -31.75 -12.94
C ALA A 357 9.22 -31.71 -11.41
N VAL A 358 8.92 -30.55 -10.83
CA VAL A 358 8.86 -30.36 -9.37
C VAL A 358 7.76 -29.38 -8.99
N SER A 359 6.97 -29.68 -7.97
CA SER A 359 6.05 -28.68 -7.38
C SER A 359 6.87 -27.61 -6.64
N VAL A 360 6.27 -26.45 -6.35
CA VAL A 360 6.93 -25.41 -5.54
C VAL A 360 7.42 -26.00 -4.21
N SER A 361 6.58 -26.77 -3.52
CA SER A 361 6.95 -27.47 -2.28
C SER A 361 7.98 -28.60 -2.48
N GLY A 362 8.12 -29.12 -3.70
CA GLY A 362 9.05 -30.19 -4.06
C GLY A 362 10.46 -29.70 -4.41
N LEU A 363 10.66 -28.39 -4.57
CA LEU A 363 11.95 -27.80 -4.84
C LEU A 363 12.97 -28.12 -3.73
N GLN A 364 14.08 -28.72 -4.12
CA GLN A 364 15.19 -29.00 -3.21
C GLN A 364 16.07 -27.76 -3.07
N ALA A 365 16.51 -27.46 -1.86
CA ALA A 365 17.45 -26.38 -1.62
C ALA A 365 18.82 -26.73 -2.21
N PHE A 366 19.43 -25.77 -2.90
CA PHE A 366 20.84 -25.82 -3.28
C PHE A 366 21.73 -25.78 -2.03
N VAL A 367 21.40 -24.89 -1.09
CA VAL A 367 22.03 -24.79 0.23
C VAL A 367 21.02 -24.25 1.24
N SER A 368 21.13 -24.68 2.49
CA SER A 368 20.34 -24.18 3.62
C SER A 368 21.29 -23.77 4.75
N GLY A 369 20.96 -22.69 5.45
CA GLY A 369 21.79 -22.20 6.54
C GLY A 369 21.40 -20.80 7.00
N VAL A 370 22.30 -20.14 7.70
CA VAL A 370 22.16 -18.72 8.04
C VAL A 370 22.61 -17.89 6.84
N LEU A 371 21.77 -16.94 6.42
CA LEU A 371 22.03 -16.08 5.26
C LEU A 371 23.14 -15.07 5.62
N GLY A 372 24.37 -15.29 5.12
CA GLY A 372 25.54 -14.47 5.45
C GLY A 372 25.66 -13.20 4.60
N SER A 373 26.25 -12.13 5.14
CA SER A 373 26.44 -10.85 4.42
C SER A 373 27.29 -10.95 3.15
N GLN A 374 28.09 -12.01 3.00
CA GLN A 374 28.88 -12.28 1.80
C GLN A 374 28.02 -12.76 0.62
N GLY A 375 26.78 -13.19 0.86
CA GLY A 375 25.92 -13.77 -0.17
C GLY A 375 26.20 -15.25 -0.40
N GLN A 376 25.90 -15.73 -1.60
CA GLN A 376 26.08 -17.13 -1.99
C GLN A 376 26.44 -17.22 -3.47
N SER A 377 27.49 -18.00 -3.78
CA SER A 377 27.75 -18.44 -5.14
C SER A 377 26.96 -19.72 -5.42
N VAL A 378 26.20 -19.73 -6.50
CA VAL A 378 25.27 -20.80 -6.86
C VAL A 378 25.64 -21.35 -8.23
N ALA A 379 26.00 -22.63 -8.28
CA ALA A 379 26.22 -23.32 -9.55
C ALA A 379 24.87 -23.73 -10.14
N VAL A 380 24.27 -22.84 -10.94
CA VAL A 380 22.93 -23.02 -11.51
C VAL A 380 22.94 -24.07 -12.61
N ILE A 381 23.96 -24.04 -13.47
CA ILE A 381 24.24 -25.04 -14.49
C ILE A 381 25.72 -25.38 -14.37
N ASN A 382 26.09 -26.63 -14.18
CA ASN A 382 27.48 -27.03 -13.98
C ASN A 382 27.87 -28.15 -14.95
N GLY A 383 28.44 -27.80 -16.11
CA GLY A 383 28.91 -28.77 -17.09
C GLY A 383 27.79 -29.64 -17.68
N ILE A 384 26.59 -29.08 -17.83
CA ILE A 384 25.43 -29.83 -18.32
C ILE A 384 25.41 -29.85 -19.85
N ALA A 385 25.13 -31.02 -20.43
CA ALA A 385 24.94 -31.11 -21.88
C ALA A 385 23.79 -30.19 -22.31
N THR A 386 24.06 -29.25 -23.21
CA THR A 386 23.13 -28.18 -23.59
C THR A 386 21.80 -28.73 -24.11
N VAL A 387 21.83 -29.86 -24.83
CA VAL A 387 20.63 -30.56 -25.31
C VAL A 387 19.66 -30.97 -24.20
N ASN A 388 20.11 -31.18 -22.97
CA ASN A 388 19.26 -31.56 -21.83
C ASN A 388 18.50 -30.38 -21.23
N ILE A 389 18.87 -29.15 -21.58
CA ILE A 389 18.35 -27.91 -21.00
C ILE A 389 17.95 -26.88 -22.06
N ALA A 390 18.07 -27.21 -23.35
CA ALA A 390 17.73 -26.33 -24.46
C ALA A 390 16.26 -25.91 -24.40
N GLY A 391 16.01 -24.60 -24.34
CA GLY A 391 14.66 -24.04 -24.22
C GLY A 391 14.19 -23.76 -22.79
N ALA A 392 14.96 -24.15 -21.78
CA ALA A 392 14.64 -23.87 -20.38
C ALA A 392 15.11 -22.47 -19.97
N THR A 393 14.36 -21.85 -19.06
CA THR A 393 14.72 -20.59 -18.40
C THR A 393 15.01 -20.84 -16.94
N PHE A 394 16.21 -20.53 -16.48
CA PHE A 394 16.68 -20.81 -15.12
C PHE A 394 16.53 -19.60 -14.21
N TYR A 395 16.24 -19.90 -12.95
CA TYR A 395 16.02 -18.95 -11.87
C TYR A 395 16.82 -19.34 -10.63
N VAL A 396 17.13 -18.33 -9.83
CA VAL A 396 17.67 -18.47 -8.48
C VAL A 396 16.81 -17.66 -7.53
N GLY A 397 16.63 -18.14 -6.30
CA GLY A 397 15.94 -17.39 -5.27
C GLY A 397 16.27 -17.94 -3.89
N TYR A 398 15.78 -17.26 -2.86
CA TYR A 398 15.95 -17.74 -1.49
C TYR A 398 14.75 -17.40 -0.61
N GLY A 399 14.60 -18.15 0.47
CA GLY A 399 13.54 -17.95 1.47
C GLY A 399 13.62 -18.99 2.57
N SER A 400 12.76 -18.89 3.58
CA SER A 400 12.63 -19.92 4.62
C SER A 400 12.11 -21.26 4.04
N SER A 401 11.40 -21.19 2.92
CA SER A 401 10.97 -22.31 2.09
C SER A 401 10.88 -21.88 0.63
N ALA A 402 10.79 -22.84 -0.29
CA ALA A 402 10.53 -22.56 -1.70
C ALA A 402 9.17 -21.85 -1.90
N GLN A 403 8.16 -22.17 -1.09
CA GLN A 403 6.88 -21.47 -1.12
C GLN A 403 7.02 -20.01 -0.72
N SER A 404 7.77 -19.72 0.36
CA SER A 404 8.02 -18.35 0.78
C SER A 404 8.82 -17.58 -0.26
N MET A 405 9.80 -18.22 -0.92
CA MET A 405 10.57 -17.62 -2.01
C MET A 405 9.67 -17.19 -3.19
N ILE A 406 8.77 -18.07 -3.63
CA ILE A 406 7.85 -17.80 -4.74
C ILE A 406 6.81 -16.74 -4.34
N ASN A 407 6.13 -16.91 -3.21
CA ASN A 407 5.06 -15.99 -2.79
C ASN A 407 5.57 -14.57 -2.52
N ASN A 408 6.81 -14.45 -2.03
CA ASN A 408 7.41 -13.14 -1.76
C ASN A 408 8.15 -12.55 -2.97
N GLY A 409 8.21 -13.25 -4.10
CA GLY A 409 8.94 -12.79 -5.29
C GLY A 409 10.46 -12.67 -5.09
N VAL A 410 11.03 -13.40 -4.12
CA VAL A 410 12.47 -13.36 -3.81
C VAL A 410 13.21 -14.33 -4.72
N ASN A 411 13.11 -14.10 -6.04
CA ASN A 411 13.77 -14.87 -7.08
C ASN A 411 14.10 -14.00 -8.31
N ARG A 412 15.04 -14.50 -9.13
CA ARG A 412 15.57 -13.81 -10.32
C ARG A 412 15.79 -14.77 -11.46
N ASN A 413 15.50 -14.30 -12.67
CA ASN A 413 16.01 -14.91 -13.89
C ASN A 413 17.54 -14.89 -13.92
N VAL A 414 18.14 -16.05 -14.14
CA VAL A 414 19.59 -16.23 -14.31
C VAL A 414 19.95 -16.24 -15.79
N VAL A 415 19.30 -17.12 -16.56
CA VAL A 415 19.61 -17.34 -17.98
C VAL A 415 18.45 -18.04 -18.68
N ALA A 416 18.18 -17.67 -19.94
CA ALA A 416 17.37 -18.45 -20.87
C ALA A 416 18.29 -19.22 -21.82
N VAL A 417 18.12 -20.54 -21.90
CA VAL A 417 18.92 -21.42 -22.78
C VAL A 417 18.26 -21.48 -24.16
N PRO A 418 18.96 -21.12 -25.25
CA PRO A 418 18.41 -21.25 -26.59
C PRO A 418 17.98 -22.68 -26.93
N GLY A 419 16.87 -22.81 -27.64
CA GLY A 419 16.33 -24.10 -28.05
C GLY A 419 15.35 -23.97 -29.22
N SER A 420 14.99 -25.09 -29.84
CA SER A 420 13.95 -25.07 -30.90
C SER A 420 12.56 -24.73 -30.34
N LEU A 421 12.31 -25.05 -29.07
CA LEU A 421 11.15 -24.66 -28.28
C LEU A 421 11.64 -23.98 -27.01
N GLU A 422 11.18 -22.78 -26.72
CA GLU A 422 11.64 -21.98 -25.58
C GLU A 422 10.49 -21.60 -24.66
N CYS A 423 10.69 -21.80 -23.36
CA CYS A 423 9.78 -21.40 -22.30
C CYS A 423 10.19 -20.05 -21.73
N ARG A 424 9.54 -18.99 -22.21
CA ARG A 424 9.75 -17.60 -21.74
C ARG A 424 8.41 -16.96 -21.34
N PRO A 425 7.76 -17.45 -20.28
CA PRO A 425 6.50 -16.88 -19.81
C PRO A 425 6.69 -15.39 -19.46
N GLN A 426 5.66 -14.56 -19.67
CA GLN A 426 5.73 -13.09 -19.54
C GLN A 426 4.65 -12.57 -18.59
N PRO A 427 4.81 -11.35 -18.02
CA PRO A 427 3.74 -10.69 -17.31
C PRO A 427 2.45 -10.58 -18.15
N PRO A 428 1.26 -10.74 -17.55
CA PRO A 428 -0.01 -10.53 -18.23
C PRO A 428 -0.29 -9.04 -18.48
N GLN A 429 -1.20 -8.75 -19.40
CA GLN A 429 -1.81 -7.43 -19.55
C GLN A 429 -2.92 -7.19 -18.50
N THR A 430 -3.05 -5.92 -18.09
CA THR A 430 -4.20 -5.42 -17.30
C THR A 430 -5.47 -5.39 -18.12
N GLY A 431 -6.59 -5.92 -17.61
CA GLY A 431 -7.91 -5.96 -18.28
C GLY A 431 -8.69 -7.24 -17.98
N TRP A 432 -9.66 -7.55 -18.83
CA TRP A 432 -10.56 -8.67 -18.77
C TRP A 432 -9.94 -9.92 -19.37
N TRP A 433 -10.11 -11.01 -18.64
CA TRP A 433 -9.69 -12.35 -18.97
C TRP A 433 -10.86 -13.31 -18.81
N TRP A 434 -10.88 -14.36 -19.62
CA TRP A 434 -11.98 -15.32 -19.63
C TRP A 434 -11.52 -16.67 -20.16
N ASN A 435 -12.35 -17.70 -19.98
CA ASN A 435 -12.22 -18.97 -20.68
C ASN A 435 -13.31 -19.04 -21.77
N PRO A 436 -12.96 -19.12 -23.07
CA PRO A 436 -13.93 -19.21 -24.15
C PRO A 436 -14.93 -20.36 -24.06
N ALA A 437 -14.52 -21.47 -23.44
CA ALA A 437 -15.37 -22.65 -23.24
C ALA A 437 -16.32 -22.53 -22.04
N GLU A 438 -16.12 -21.52 -21.18
CA GLU A 438 -16.87 -21.33 -19.93
C GLU A 438 -17.44 -19.91 -19.83
N GLY A 439 -17.88 -19.35 -20.97
CA GLY A 439 -18.40 -17.99 -21.06
C GLY A 439 -19.53 -17.71 -20.07
N GLY A 440 -19.36 -16.69 -19.23
CA GLY A 440 -20.34 -16.28 -18.22
C GLY A 440 -19.77 -16.05 -16.82
N ARG A 441 -18.59 -16.61 -16.54
CA ARG A 441 -17.65 -16.13 -15.52
C ARG A 441 -16.55 -15.35 -16.22
N GLY A 442 -15.90 -14.44 -15.51
CA GLY A 442 -14.77 -13.69 -16.05
C GLY A 442 -13.93 -13.09 -14.95
N TYR A 443 -12.76 -12.63 -15.35
CA TYR A 443 -11.68 -12.31 -14.44
C TYR A 443 -11.09 -10.95 -14.80
N SER A 444 -11.12 -10.00 -13.88
CA SER A 444 -10.35 -8.77 -14.02
C SER A 444 -8.97 -9.01 -13.44
N VAL A 445 -7.94 -8.88 -14.27
CA VAL A 445 -6.54 -8.94 -13.85
C VAL A 445 -5.96 -7.55 -14.00
N GLU A 446 -5.41 -7.01 -12.92
CA GLU A 446 -4.64 -5.78 -12.95
C GLU A 446 -3.20 -6.07 -12.55
N VAL A 447 -2.26 -5.58 -13.35
CA VAL A 447 -0.83 -5.59 -13.09
C VAL A 447 -0.34 -4.17 -12.86
N GLN A 448 0.36 -3.95 -11.76
CA GLN A 448 1.16 -2.75 -11.53
C GLN A 448 2.50 -3.13 -10.94
N GLY A 449 3.59 -2.86 -11.67
CA GLY A 449 4.93 -3.28 -11.26
C GLY A 449 5.00 -4.78 -11.00
N ASN A 450 5.38 -5.16 -9.78
CA ASN A 450 5.45 -6.55 -9.33
C ASN A 450 4.23 -6.99 -8.51
N HIS A 451 3.07 -6.35 -8.70
CA HIS A 451 1.83 -6.67 -7.99
C HIS A 451 0.72 -7.04 -8.98
N ILE A 452 -0.11 -8.01 -8.59
CA ILE A 452 -1.34 -8.34 -9.29
C ILE A 452 -2.53 -8.13 -8.36
N PHE A 453 -3.61 -7.60 -8.91
CA PHE A 453 -4.92 -7.67 -8.29
C PHE A 453 -5.87 -8.39 -9.23
N TYR A 454 -6.45 -9.46 -8.71
CA TYR A 454 -7.35 -10.35 -9.40
C TYR A 454 -8.74 -10.24 -8.76
N ALA A 455 -9.78 -10.18 -9.58
CA ALA A 455 -11.13 -10.50 -9.14
C ALA A 455 -11.82 -11.42 -10.14
N ALA A 456 -12.59 -12.37 -9.61
CA ALA A 456 -13.50 -13.20 -10.37
C ALA A 456 -14.92 -12.71 -10.16
N PHE A 457 -15.68 -12.54 -11.25
CA PHE A 457 -17.13 -12.51 -11.18
C PHE A 457 -17.67 -13.89 -11.56
N LEU A 458 -18.50 -14.45 -10.69
CA LEU A 458 -19.07 -15.79 -10.81
C LEU A 458 -20.42 -15.85 -10.10
N TYR A 459 -20.91 -17.05 -9.80
CA TYR A 459 -22.18 -17.27 -9.12
C TYR A 459 -22.01 -18.15 -7.87
N ASP A 460 -22.87 -18.00 -6.88
CA ASP A 460 -22.97 -18.99 -5.81
C ASP A 460 -23.81 -20.20 -6.25
N ASP A 461 -23.88 -21.24 -5.41
CA ASP A 461 -24.62 -22.47 -5.74
C ASP A 461 -26.15 -22.25 -5.84
N ALA A 462 -26.66 -21.12 -5.32
CA ALA A 462 -28.04 -20.69 -5.51
C ALA A 462 -28.24 -19.88 -6.81
N GLY A 463 -27.19 -19.68 -7.60
CA GLY A 463 -27.21 -18.94 -8.87
C GLY A 463 -27.16 -17.42 -8.70
N ARG A 464 -26.89 -16.89 -7.51
CA ARG A 464 -26.75 -15.44 -7.33
C ARG A 464 -25.37 -14.99 -7.79
N SER A 465 -25.28 -13.81 -8.40
CA SER A 465 -24.01 -13.16 -8.69
C SER A 465 -23.14 -13.11 -7.43
N HIS A 466 -21.87 -13.44 -7.55
CA HIS A 466 -20.88 -13.49 -6.47
C HIS A 466 -19.52 -13.04 -7.02
N TRP A 467 -18.63 -12.55 -6.16
CA TRP A 467 -17.28 -12.23 -6.58
C TRP A 467 -16.25 -12.62 -5.52
N LEU A 468 -15.04 -12.93 -5.98
CA LEU A 468 -13.88 -13.30 -5.16
C LEU A 468 -12.68 -12.47 -5.60
N ILE A 469 -11.75 -12.21 -4.69
CA ILE A 469 -10.53 -11.44 -4.99
C ILE A 469 -9.28 -12.19 -4.58
N ALA A 470 -8.16 -11.87 -5.20
CA ALA A 470 -6.83 -12.23 -4.75
C ALA A 470 -5.87 -11.10 -5.11
N ALA A 471 -4.89 -10.82 -4.27
CA ALA A 471 -3.91 -9.78 -4.55
C ALA A 471 -2.58 -10.15 -3.91
N GLY A 472 -1.49 -9.66 -4.51
CA GLY A 472 -0.17 -9.90 -3.97
C GLY A 472 0.92 -9.74 -5.03
N ASN A 473 2.14 -10.03 -4.59
CA ASN A 473 3.30 -9.91 -5.44
C ASN A 473 3.39 -11.08 -6.43
N VAL A 474 3.91 -10.76 -7.60
CA VAL A 474 4.22 -11.76 -8.63
C VAL A 474 5.68 -12.21 -8.52
N SER A 475 5.97 -13.33 -9.18
CA SER A 475 7.23 -14.05 -9.23
C SER A 475 7.54 -14.40 -10.69
N LEU A 476 8.76 -14.86 -10.96
CA LEU A 476 9.21 -15.25 -12.31
C LEU A 476 9.01 -14.12 -13.33
N ASP A 477 9.54 -12.95 -12.98
CA ASP A 477 9.44 -11.71 -13.77
C ASP A 477 7.99 -11.36 -14.16
N GLY A 478 7.03 -11.61 -13.28
CA GLY A 478 5.63 -11.26 -13.46
C GLY A 478 4.73 -12.34 -14.05
N SER A 479 5.30 -13.46 -14.47
CA SER A 479 4.52 -14.52 -15.10
C SER A 479 3.82 -15.48 -14.13
N LEU A 480 4.14 -15.43 -12.83
CA LEU A 480 3.55 -16.32 -11.83
C LEU A 480 3.05 -15.54 -10.62
N PHE A 481 1.81 -15.80 -10.22
CA PHE A 481 1.23 -15.36 -8.95
C PHE A 481 0.75 -16.57 -8.16
N ALA A 482 0.99 -16.57 -6.85
CA ALA A 482 0.39 -17.52 -5.91
C ALA A 482 -0.04 -16.80 -4.64
N GLY A 483 -1.26 -17.04 -4.17
CA GLY A 483 -1.80 -16.38 -2.99
C GLY A 483 -3.12 -16.97 -2.53
N ASP A 484 -3.74 -16.31 -1.55
CA ASP A 484 -5.06 -16.69 -1.05
C ASP A 484 -6.16 -16.12 -1.95
N LEU A 485 -7.13 -16.95 -2.28
CA LEU A 485 -8.41 -16.54 -2.83
C LEU A 485 -9.31 -16.13 -1.66
N LEU A 486 -9.84 -14.92 -1.73
CA LEU A 486 -10.54 -14.27 -0.63
C LEU A 486 -11.99 -13.98 -0.98
N ARG A 487 -12.86 -14.21 0.00
CA ARG A 487 -14.26 -13.77 0.02
C ARG A 487 -14.42 -12.59 0.97
N VAL A 488 -15.13 -11.56 0.53
CA VAL A 488 -15.41 -10.36 1.32
C VAL A 488 -16.92 -10.14 1.38
N THR A 489 -17.44 -9.62 2.51
CA THR A 489 -18.88 -9.45 2.76
C THR A 489 -19.17 -8.15 3.53
N GLY A 490 -20.45 -7.77 3.63
CA GLY A 490 -20.95 -6.77 4.58
C GLY A 490 -20.84 -5.30 4.16
N GLY A 491 -20.16 -5.01 3.05
CA GLY A 491 -19.92 -3.63 2.62
C GLY A 491 -21.15 -2.93 2.00
N GLN A 492 -20.89 -1.83 1.31
CA GLN A 492 -21.93 -0.93 0.81
C GLN A 492 -22.63 -1.40 -0.48
N THR A 493 -23.92 -1.08 -0.59
CA THR A 493 -24.72 -1.28 -1.82
C THR A 493 -24.45 -0.17 -2.84
N LEU A 494 -24.98 -0.28 -4.08
CA LEU A 494 -24.72 0.69 -5.16
C LEU A 494 -25.05 2.14 -4.78
N GLY A 495 -26.23 2.40 -4.21
CA GLY A 495 -26.67 3.75 -3.83
C GLY A 495 -26.58 4.05 -2.33
N GLY A 496 -26.24 3.04 -1.51
CA GLY A 496 -26.29 3.11 -0.05
C GLY A 496 -25.28 4.07 0.57
N THR A 497 -25.48 4.33 1.86
CA THR A 497 -24.48 4.96 2.73
C THR A 497 -23.27 4.04 2.90
N TYR A 498 -22.10 4.63 3.15
CA TYR A 498 -20.88 3.86 3.41
C TYR A 498 -21.06 2.86 4.55
N ARG A 499 -20.59 1.63 4.31
CA ARG A 499 -20.48 0.55 5.30
C ARG A 499 -19.15 -0.17 5.07
N PRO A 500 -18.33 -0.36 6.12
CA PRO A 500 -17.08 -1.09 6.00
C PRO A 500 -17.34 -2.57 5.71
N ASN A 501 -16.40 -3.19 5.00
CA ASN A 501 -16.41 -4.63 4.77
C ASN A 501 -16.11 -5.39 6.07
N ASN A 502 -16.66 -6.60 6.17
CA ASN A 502 -16.18 -7.60 7.12
C ASN A 502 -14.75 -8.05 6.77
N PRO A 503 -13.98 -8.60 7.74
CA PRO A 503 -12.69 -9.21 7.46
C PRO A 503 -12.78 -10.24 6.34
N ALA A 504 -11.81 -10.20 5.42
CA ALA A 504 -11.73 -11.16 4.32
C ALA A 504 -11.54 -12.59 4.84
N GLN A 505 -12.17 -13.56 4.15
CA GLN A 505 -12.12 -14.98 4.48
C GLN A 505 -11.43 -15.75 3.37
N THR A 506 -10.41 -16.55 3.68
CA THR A 506 -9.74 -17.41 2.71
C THR A 506 -10.66 -18.57 2.28
N VAL A 507 -10.93 -18.67 0.98
CA VAL A 507 -11.72 -19.75 0.35
C VAL A 507 -10.84 -20.87 -0.19
N GLY A 508 -9.54 -20.60 -0.34
CA GLY A 508 -8.52 -21.55 -0.78
C GLY A 508 -7.33 -20.82 -1.40
N ALA A 509 -6.40 -21.57 -1.97
CA ALA A 509 -5.28 -20.99 -2.71
C ALA A 509 -5.64 -20.75 -4.18
N ILE A 510 -5.05 -19.73 -4.78
CA ILE A 510 -5.08 -19.47 -6.21
C ILE A 510 -3.65 -19.36 -6.75
N THR A 511 -3.43 -19.88 -7.94
CA THR A 511 -2.22 -19.68 -8.74
C THR A 511 -2.62 -19.18 -10.11
N LEU A 512 -2.00 -18.10 -10.58
CA LEU A 512 -2.12 -17.61 -11.95
C LEU A 512 -0.75 -17.75 -12.61
N ALA A 513 -0.68 -18.50 -13.70
CA ALA A 513 0.54 -18.68 -14.46
C ALA A 513 0.33 -18.29 -15.93
N PHE A 514 1.11 -17.35 -16.42
CA PHE A 514 0.90 -16.71 -17.71
C PHE A 514 1.92 -17.18 -18.74
N SER A 515 1.43 -17.81 -19.82
CA SER A 515 2.29 -18.21 -20.96
C SER A 515 2.82 -17.00 -21.73
N ASP A 516 2.04 -15.93 -21.79
CA ASP A 516 2.44 -14.65 -22.33
C ASP A 516 1.51 -13.54 -21.83
N ALA A 517 1.64 -12.35 -22.41
CA ALA A 517 0.88 -11.19 -22.04
C ALA A 517 -0.65 -11.36 -22.22
N SER A 518 -1.09 -12.35 -23.02
CA SER A 518 -2.50 -12.54 -23.36
C SER A 518 -3.10 -13.92 -23.06
N HIS A 519 -2.30 -14.89 -22.57
CA HIS A 519 -2.75 -16.25 -22.27
C HIS A 519 -2.15 -16.76 -20.96
N GLY A 520 -2.92 -17.54 -20.21
CA GLY A 520 -2.48 -18.15 -18.95
C GLY A 520 -3.34 -19.31 -18.49
N THR A 521 -3.00 -19.88 -17.34
CA THR A 521 -3.76 -20.90 -16.63
C THR A 521 -3.97 -20.46 -15.20
N MET A 522 -5.22 -20.54 -14.74
CA MET A 522 -5.61 -20.31 -13.36
C MET A 522 -5.85 -21.66 -12.67
N VAL A 523 -5.30 -21.84 -11.48
CA VAL A 523 -5.55 -22.99 -10.62
C VAL A 523 -6.08 -22.47 -9.30
N TRP A 524 -7.28 -22.88 -8.95
CA TRP A 524 -8.02 -22.41 -7.78
C TRP A 524 -8.89 -23.55 -7.22
N PRO A 525 -9.69 -23.38 -6.16
CA PRO A 525 -10.51 -24.47 -5.61
C PRO A 525 -11.48 -25.11 -6.64
N GLY A 526 -11.80 -24.39 -7.71
CA GLY A 526 -12.59 -24.89 -8.85
C GLY A 526 -11.83 -25.73 -9.88
N GLY A 527 -10.54 -26.03 -9.68
CA GLY A 527 -9.70 -26.80 -10.62
C GLY A 527 -8.77 -25.92 -11.48
N ALA A 528 -8.29 -26.47 -12.59
CA ALA A 528 -7.45 -25.74 -13.55
C ALA A 528 -8.30 -25.19 -14.70
N VAL A 529 -8.16 -23.90 -15.01
CA VAL A 529 -8.93 -23.17 -16.02
C VAL A 529 -7.96 -22.42 -16.94
N PRO A 530 -7.90 -22.71 -18.25
CA PRO A 530 -7.16 -21.88 -19.20
C PRO A 530 -7.88 -20.53 -19.34
N ILE A 531 -7.11 -19.44 -19.38
CA ILE A 531 -7.64 -18.08 -19.51
C ILE A 531 -6.91 -17.32 -20.60
N GLU A 532 -7.63 -16.46 -21.31
CA GLU A 532 -7.09 -15.56 -22.32
C GLU A 532 -7.68 -14.16 -22.19
N ARG A 533 -7.01 -13.18 -22.79
CA ARG A 533 -7.51 -11.80 -22.91
C ARG A 533 -8.83 -11.77 -23.64
N MET A 534 -9.82 -11.12 -23.04
CA MET A 534 -11.11 -10.93 -23.69
C MET A 534 -11.02 -9.81 -24.71
N ASN A 535 -11.25 -10.14 -25.98
CA ASN A 535 -11.47 -9.16 -27.03
C ASN A 535 -12.96 -8.76 -27.02
N ILE A 536 -13.28 -7.68 -26.31
CA ILE A 536 -14.66 -7.25 -26.00
C ILE A 536 -15.39 -6.87 -27.28
N VAL A 537 -14.67 -6.21 -28.19
CA VAL A 537 -15.13 -5.83 -29.52
C VAL A 537 -14.09 -6.25 -30.56
N PRO A 538 -14.47 -6.43 -31.83
CA PRO A 538 -13.51 -6.70 -32.91
C PRO A 538 -12.32 -5.73 -32.87
N ASP A 539 -11.11 -6.28 -32.98
CA ASP A 539 -9.83 -5.56 -32.91
C ASP A 539 -9.62 -4.71 -31.63
N GLY A 540 -10.40 -4.97 -30.58
CA GLY A 540 -10.39 -4.25 -29.30
C GLY A 540 -9.03 -4.23 -28.61
N LEU A 541 -8.34 -5.38 -28.55
CA LEU A 541 -7.04 -5.54 -27.88
C LEU A 541 -5.87 -4.88 -28.60
N ILE A 542 -5.99 -4.62 -29.91
CA ILE A 542 -4.90 -4.06 -30.74
C ILE A 542 -5.12 -2.60 -31.11
N ALA A 543 -6.30 -2.03 -30.81
CA ALA A 543 -6.59 -0.64 -31.05
C ALA A 543 -5.78 0.26 -30.08
N PRO A 544 -5.11 1.32 -30.56
CA PRO A 544 -4.38 2.23 -29.69
C PRO A 544 -5.34 3.04 -28.81
N PRO A 545 -4.93 3.43 -27.59
CA PRO A 545 -5.71 4.33 -26.75
C PRO A 545 -5.99 5.66 -27.45
N ARG A 546 -7.19 6.22 -27.24
CA ARG A 546 -7.55 7.56 -27.74
C ARG A 546 -6.90 8.66 -26.90
N LEU A 547 -6.71 9.84 -27.48
CA LEU A 547 -6.19 11.00 -26.76
C LEU A 547 -7.08 11.32 -25.55
N ASN A 548 -6.45 11.60 -24.40
CA ASN A 548 -7.12 11.88 -23.12
C ASN A 548 -8.01 10.75 -22.58
N GLN A 549 -7.85 9.52 -23.09
CA GLN A 549 -8.59 8.37 -22.58
C GLN A 549 -8.18 8.06 -21.13
N PRO A 550 -9.14 7.84 -20.22
CA PRO A 550 -8.88 7.34 -18.88
C PRO A 550 -8.18 5.99 -18.88
N GLU A 551 -7.45 5.69 -17.79
CA GLU A 551 -6.77 4.42 -17.67
C GLU A 551 -7.72 3.24 -17.42
N SER A 552 -7.45 2.11 -18.06
CA SER A 552 -8.04 0.82 -17.69
C SER A 552 -7.53 0.36 -16.31
N GLY A 553 -8.35 -0.43 -15.62
CA GLY A 553 -8.08 -1.06 -14.33
C GLY A 553 -9.08 -0.69 -13.24
N TRP A 554 -8.68 -0.81 -11.98
CA TRP A 554 -9.50 -0.58 -10.80
C TRP A 554 -9.60 0.90 -10.43
N TRP A 555 -10.83 1.31 -10.14
CA TRP A 555 -11.23 2.64 -9.69
C TRP A 555 -12.08 2.53 -8.44
N TRP A 556 -11.85 3.41 -7.48
CA TRP A 556 -12.52 3.34 -6.17
C TRP A 556 -12.56 4.72 -5.50
N ASN A 557 -13.37 4.86 -4.45
CA ASN A 557 -13.39 6.05 -3.61
C ASN A 557 -12.56 5.81 -2.33
N PRO A 558 -11.46 6.54 -2.11
CA PRO A 558 -10.65 6.45 -0.89
C PRO A 558 -11.41 6.66 0.42
N ASN A 559 -12.47 7.48 0.38
CA ASN A 559 -13.30 7.81 1.53
C ASN A 559 -14.49 6.87 1.72
N GLU A 560 -14.78 6.01 0.74
CA GLU A 560 -15.89 5.04 0.76
C GLU A 560 -15.41 3.66 0.28
N SER A 561 -14.43 3.11 0.98
CA SER A 561 -13.87 1.78 0.66
C SER A 561 -14.94 0.68 0.68
N GLY A 562 -14.70 -0.41 -0.06
CA GLY A 562 -15.61 -1.55 -0.10
C GLY A 562 -16.55 -1.61 -1.30
N ARG A 563 -16.55 -0.60 -2.18
CA ARG A 563 -17.03 -0.76 -3.58
C ARG A 563 -15.91 -0.40 -4.54
N GLY A 564 -15.75 -1.22 -5.58
CA GLY A 564 -14.76 -1.00 -6.63
C GLY A 564 -15.38 -1.11 -8.01
N PHE A 565 -14.75 -0.46 -8.98
CA PHE A 565 -15.14 -0.50 -10.38
C PHE A 565 -13.92 -0.88 -11.23
N PHE A 566 -14.04 -1.95 -12.00
CA PHE A 566 -13.03 -2.30 -12.98
C PHE A 566 -13.47 -1.76 -14.34
N LEU A 567 -12.62 -0.96 -14.98
CA LEU A 567 -12.86 -0.36 -16.28
C LEU A 567 -11.87 -0.90 -17.30
N GLU A 568 -12.34 -1.24 -18.50
CA GLU A 568 -11.47 -1.49 -19.64
C GLU A 568 -11.97 -0.79 -20.90
N TRP A 569 -11.05 -0.10 -21.57
CA TRP A 569 -11.28 0.54 -22.85
C TRP A 569 -10.76 -0.33 -24.00
N GLN A 570 -11.60 -0.58 -25.00
CA GLN A 570 -11.22 -1.31 -26.21
C GLN A 570 -11.91 -0.70 -27.44
N ASN A 571 -11.14 -0.27 -28.44
CA ASN A 571 -11.62 0.23 -29.74
C ASN A 571 -12.90 1.10 -29.67
N GLY A 572 -12.86 2.15 -28.84
CA GLY A 572 -13.98 3.10 -28.71
C GLY A 572 -15.09 2.68 -27.73
N TRP A 573 -15.04 1.47 -27.19
CA TRP A 573 -15.94 0.97 -26.14
C TRP A 573 -15.29 1.07 -24.77
N ALA A 574 -16.14 1.10 -23.74
CA ALA A 574 -15.71 0.77 -22.39
C ALA A 574 -16.63 -0.26 -21.77
N ASP A 575 -16.00 -1.22 -21.11
CA ASP A 575 -16.63 -2.24 -20.30
C ASP A 575 -16.33 -1.95 -18.83
N ILE A 576 -17.37 -1.93 -18.00
CA ILE A 576 -17.27 -1.61 -16.59
C ILE A 576 -17.98 -2.67 -15.78
N ALA A 577 -17.25 -3.28 -14.85
CA ALA A 577 -17.85 -4.06 -13.78
C ALA A 577 -17.83 -3.27 -12.47
N GLY A 578 -18.96 -3.25 -11.78
CA GLY A 578 -19.03 -2.79 -10.40
C GLY A 578 -19.07 -3.98 -9.45
N TYR A 579 -18.24 -3.95 -8.41
CA TYR A 579 -18.17 -4.95 -7.36
C TYR A 579 -18.62 -4.32 -6.04
N MET A 580 -19.75 -4.80 -5.50
CA MET A 580 -20.41 -4.22 -4.33
C MET A 580 -21.25 -5.28 -3.59
N TYR A 581 -22.22 -4.84 -2.79
CA TYR A 581 -23.06 -5.74 -1.98
C TYR A 581 -24.56 -5.49 -2.18
N ASP A 582 -25.37 -6.52 -1.92
CA ASP A 582 -26.82 -6.40 -1.74
C ASP A 582 -27.17 -5.88 -0.33
N ASP A 583 -28.46 -5.63 -0.06
CA ASP A 583 -28.92 -5.12 1.24
C ASP A 583 -28.63 -6.08 2.42
N ASN A 584 -28.41 -7.37 2.14
CA ASN A 584 -28.02 -8.38 3.11
C ASN A 584 -26.50 -8.47 3.30
N GLY A 585 -25.72 -7.64 2.60
CA GLY A 585 -24.26 -7.66 2.64
C GLY A 585 -23.62 -8.82 1.85
N ASN A 586 -24.37 -9.50 0.98
CA ASN A 586 -23.80 -10.48 0.07
C ASN A 586 -23.13 -9.78 -1.11
N PRO A 587 -21.96 -10.25 -1.55
CA PRO A 587 -21.31 -9.69 -2.73
C PRO A 587 -22.17 -9.90 -3.97
N VAL A 588 -22.33 -8.83 -4.75
CA VAL A 588 -23.03 -8.75 -6.03
C VAL A 588 -22.16 -7.99 -7.02
N TRP A 589 -22.24 -8.34 -8.29
CA TRP A 589 -21.58 -7.60 -9.35
C TRP A 589 -22.60 -7.14 -10.40
N TYR A 590 -22.32 -5.99 -11.00
CA TYR A 590 -23.05 -5.46 -12.15
C TYR A 590 -22.09 -5.21 -13.30
N LEU A 591 -22.58 -5.29 -14.52
CA LEU A 591 -21.79 -5.08 -15.73
C LEU A 591 -22.46 -4.01 -16.62
N THR A 592 -21.67 -3.27 -17.38
CA THR A 592 -22.15 -2.43 -18.48
C THR A 592 -21.07 -2.37 -19.56
N SER A 593 -21.49 -2.37 -20.83
CA SER A 593 -20.58 -2.35 -21.96
C SER A 593 -21.22 -1.61 -23.12
N VAL A 594 -20.70 -0.43 -23.46
CA VAL A 594 -21.29 0.46 -24.48
C VAL A 594 -20.21 1.20 -25.27
N PRO A 595 -20.50 1.65 -26.50
CA PRO A 595 -19.63 2.57 -27.21
C PRO A 595 -19.56 3.91 -26.47
N VAL A 596 -18.38 4.51 -26.44
CA VAL A 596 -18.11 5.76 -25.71
C VAL A 596 -17.54 6.80 -26.67
N PRO A 597 -18.40 7.62 -27.31
CA PRO A 597 -17.96 8.65 -28.25
C PRO A 597 -17.07 9.70 -27.58
N ASP A 598 -17.39 10.08 -26.34
CA ASP A 598 -16.63 11.01 -25.51
C ASP A 598 -15.90 10.25 -24.40
N VAL A 599 -14.57 10.12 -24.51
CA VAL A 599 -13.72 9.40 -23.53
C VAL A 599 -13.80 9.97 -22.11
N GLN A 600 -14.25 11.23 -21.95
CA GLN A 600 -14.39 11.86 -20.64
C GLN A 600 -15.76 11.62 -20.01
N ARG A 601 -16.71 11.00 -20.72
CA ARG A 601 -18.06 10.77 -20.22
C ARG A 601 -18.59 9.40 -20.61
N TYR A 602 -18.69 8.51 -19.62
CA TYR A 602 -19.39 7.23 -19.76
C TYR A 602 -20.84 7.37 -19.30
N VAL A 603 -21.80 6.93 -20.10
CA VAL A 603 -23.22 6.85 -19.74
C VAL A 603 -23.74 5.47 -20.12
N GLY A 604 -24.35 4.77 -19.16
CA GLY A 604 -24.88 3.43 -19.37
C GLY A 604 -25.88 3.02 -18.29
N ASN A 605 -26.32 1.77 -18.33
CA ASN A 605 -27.16 1.15 -17.31
C ASN A 605 -26.49 -0.11 -16.77
N TRP A 606 -26.64 -0.34 -15.48
CA TRP A 606 -26.14 -1.57 -14.85
C TRP A 606 -26.98 -2.78 -15.21
N TRP A 607 -26.31 -3.84 -15.66
CA TRP A 607 -26.88 -5.15 -15.95
C TRP A 607 -26.60 -6.12 -14.81
N LEU A 608 -27.59 -6.95 -14.48
CA LEU A 608 -27.47 -8.05 -13.52
C LEU A 608 -27.68 -9.39 -14.19
N PHE A 609 -26.80 -10.33 -13.86
CA PHE A 609 -26.87 -11.71 -14.31
C PHE A 609 -27.05 -12.65 -13.10
N ALA A 610 -27.63 -13.82 -13.38
CA ALA A 610 -27.82 -14.90 -12.41
C ALA A 610 -27.70 -16.27 -13.09
N ASN A 611 -27.79 -17.34 -12.29
CA ASN A 611 -27.88 -18.74 -12.72
C ASN A 611 -26.71 -19.26 -13.55
N GLY A 612 -25.54 -18.61 -13.51
CA GLY A 612 -24.34 -19.12 -14.18
C GLY A 612 -23.55 -20.11 -13.32
N GLN A 613 -22.33 -20.41 -13.78
CA GLN A 613 -21.44 -21.38 -13.15
C GLN A 613 -20.90 -20.91 -11.79
N SER A 614 -20.94 -21.80 -10.78
CA SER A 614 -20.34 -21.53 -9.47
C SER A 614 -18.82 -21.78 -9.45
N LEU A 615 -18.16 -21.62 -8.29
CA LEU A 615 -16.71 -21.83 -8.19
C LEU A 615 -16.32 -23.27 -8.58
N THR A 616 -17.05 -24.26 -8.06
CA THR A 616 -16.79 -25.70 -8.24
C THR A 616 -17.80 -26.40 -9.13
N GLY A 617 -18.86 -25.70 -9.55
CA GLY A 617 -19.92 -26.26 -10.39
C GLY A 617 -19.50 -26.46 -11.84
N ALA A 618 -20.20 -27.38 -12.52
CA ALA A 618 -20.10 -27.55 -13.96
C ALA A 618 -20.53 -26.28 -14.72
N TYR A 619 -20.01 -26.10 -15.93
CA TYR A 619 -20.37 -24.96 -16.77
C TYR A 619 -21.89 -24.83 -16.93
N LYS A 620 -22.38 -23.62 -16.70
CA LYS A 620 -23.77 -23.21 -16.92
C LYS A 620 -23.79 -21.77 -17.43
N PRO A 621 -24.42 -21.50 -18.58
CA PRO A 621 -24.51 -20.14 -19.10
C PRO A 621 -25.38 -19.29 -18.17
N PRO A 622 -24.96 -18.06 -17.87
CA PRO A 622 -25.75 -17.17 -17.04
C PRO A 622 -26.95 -16.60 -17.81
N THR A 623 -27.98 -16.24 -17.06
CA THR A 623 -29.13 -15.49 -17.55
C THR A 623 -28.99 -14.04 -17.12
N ARG A 624 -29.12 -13.13 -18.07
CA ARG A 624 -29.28 -11.71 -17.81
C ARG A 624 -30.71 -11.47 -17.30
N ILE A 625 -30.84 -11.11 -16.03
CA ILE A 625 -32.13 -11.03 -15.34
C ILE A 625 -32.62 -9.59 -15.17
N ASN A 626 -31.75 -8.59 -15.35
CA ASN A 626 -32.12 -7.18 -15.36
C ASN A 626 -31.14 -6.37 -16.22
N ASP A 627 -31.66 -5.63 -17.21
CA ASP A 627 -30.88 -4.74 -18.09
C ASP A 627 -30.82 -3.28 -17.62
N ASN A 628 -31.52 -2.96 -16.53
CA ASN A 628 -31.64 -1.62 -16.02
C ASN A 628 -31.78 -1.64 -14.49
N VAL A 629 -30.77 -2.19 -13.82
CA VAL A 629 -30.69 -2.11 -12.34
C VAL A 629 -30.72 -0.65 -11.92
N ALA A 630 -29.92 0.19 -12.59
CA ALA A 630 -29.97 1.64 -12.47
C ALA A 630 -29.12 2.32 -13.57
N PRO A 631 -29.42 3.59 -13.90
CA PRO A 631 -28.52 4.40 -14.73
C PRO A 631 -27.24 4.74 -13.98
N MET A 632 -26.18 4.97 -14.76
CA MET A 632 -24.88 5.42 -14.24
C MET A 632 -24.24 6.47 -15.15
N THR A 633 -23.42 7.34 -14.57
CA THR A 633 -22.59 8.26 -15.34
C THR A 633 -21.23 8.44 -14.68
N PHE A 634 -20.16 8.09 -15.40
CA PHE A 634 -18.80 8.51 -15.03
C PHE A 634 -18.45 9.78 -15.81
N THR A 635 -17.95 10.78 -15.10
CA THR A 635 -17.33 11.97 -15.69
C THR A 635 -15.87 11.99 -15.28
N PHE A 636 -14.96 11.77 -16.22
CA PHE A 636 -13.52 11.70 -15.97
C PHE A 636 -12.93 13.11 -16.00
N THR A 637 -12.23 13.47 -14.94
CA THR A 637 -11.55 14.76 -14.81
C THR A 637 -10.07 14.68 -15.19
N SER A 638 -9.50 13.48 -15.21
CA SER A 638 -8.16 13.19 -15.74
C SER A 638 -8.05 11.72 -16.16
N ALA A 639 -6.85 11.28 -16.55
CA ALA A 639 -6.56 9.87 -16.79
C ALA A 639 -6.76 8.98 -15.54
N THR A 640 -6.73 9.59 -14.34
CA THR A 640 -6.69 8.89 -13.04
C THR A 640 -7.74 9.36 -12.03
N THR A 641 -8.59 10.33 -12.36
CA THR A 641 -9.66 10.84 -11.49
C THR A 641 -11.00 10.95 -12.22
N ALA A 642 -12.09 10.64 -11.52
CA ALA A 642 -13.44 10.67 -12.06
C ALA A 642 -14.49 10.97 -10.98
N THR A 643 -15.68 11.38 -11.41
CA THR A 643 -16.87 11.48 -10.58
C THR A 643 -17.93 10.52 -11.11
N LEU A 644 -18.42 9.63 -10.25
CA LEU A 644 -19.54 8.74 -10.56
C LEU A 644 -20.84 9.32 -9.97
N THR A 645 -21.87 9.43 -10.81
CA THR A 645 -23.24 9.75 -10.37
C THR A 645 -23.98 8.45 -10.07
N LEU A 646 -24.44 8.29 -8.83
CA LEU A 646 -25.18 7.14 -8.33
C LEU A 646 -26.68 7.25 -8.64
N PRO A 647 -27.43 6.15 -8.55
CA PRO A 647 -28.86 6.13 -8.93
C PRO A 647 -29.75 7.11 -8.16
N ASN A 648 -29.37 7.45 -6.93
CA ASN A 648 -30.08 8.43 -6.09
C ASN A 648 -29.64 9.89 -6.33
N GLY A 649 -28.86 10.16 -7.38
CA GLY A 649 -28.34 11.48 -7.72
C GLY A 649 -27.12 11.91 -6.91
N ARG A 650 -26.70 11.14 -5.89
CA ARG A 650 -25.46 11.39 -5.14
C ARG A 650 -24.26 11.20 -6.06
N THR A 651 -23.26 12.06 -5.94
CA THR A 651 -21.97 11.89 -6.62
C THR A 651 -20.93 11.32 -5.68
N THR A 652 -20.00 10.54 -6.22
CA THR A 652 -18.83 10.04 -5.51
C THR A 652 -17.58 10.25 -6.36
N ASN A 653 -16.52 10.77 -5.76
CA ASN A 653 -15.23 10.90 -6.42
C ASN A 653 -14.54 9.54 -6.45
N LEU A 654 -13.90 9.23 -7.56
CA LEU A 654 -13.15 8.01 -7.79
C LEU A 654 -11.73 8.36 -8.20
N VAL A 655 -10.79 7.56 -7.76
CA VAL A 655 -9.40 7.60 -8.19
C VAL A 655 -9.00 6.23 -8.75
N ARG A 656 -8.06 6.24 -9.69
CA ARG A 656 -7.41 5.03 -10.17
C ARG A 656 -6.60 4.39 -9.03
N GLN A 657 -6.88 3.12 -8.74
CA GLN A 657 -6.13 2.34 -7.75
C GLN A 657 -4.64 2.30 -8.14
N ARG A 658 -3.76 2.44 -7.15
CA ARG A 658 -2.30 2.23 -7.30
C ARG A 658 -1.81 1.26 -6.23
N TYR A 659 -0.75 0.51 -6.51
CA TYR A 659 -0.16 -0.49 -5.60
C TYR A 659 1.27 -0.15 -5.21
#